data_AF-A0A521S5Z6-F1
#
_entry.id   AF-A0A521S5Z6-F1
#
_cell.length_a   1.000
_cell.length_b   1.000
_cell.length_c   1.000
_cell.angle_alpha   90.00
_cell.angle_beta   90.00
_cell.angle_gamma   90.00
#
_symmetry.space_group_name_H-M   'P 1'
#
loop_
_entity.id
_entity.type
_entity.pdbx_description
1 polymer ?
#
loop_
_entity_poly.entity_id
_entity_poly.type
_entity_poly.pdbx_seq_one_letter_code
_entity_poly.pdbx_strand_id
1 'polypeptide(L)'
;MIDTLERGRAAIGRHAWTEAIEAFSTADRQGSLTPDDLRSLGHAQWWTGHPDEADEAFERSFAAQVETGHPAEAAEVAMELAYRAFRSGRESVGGGWLGQAARLLADIPESSSHAWLPTFGAFNAIIQMRYDEALEQLDAVMALARRTNNPSALYFGVSLKGYALMLTGRWQEGMTLIDEAAAAAASGQLDLRVASDIFCTTIAACREAGDLERAGQWADEGERWMKRNGSGGYPGVCRVHRAELKMLRGDWAGAEVEARQACTELEQYRLSDAVGYAQYAIGEIRLRMGDLEGAATAFDRAYELGHDGQPGLALLQLARGEVADAGKSIARAVAAAAGIGGPADRLKRARLLPAQVDIALAAGDLETARLAVEELETIAADYGRPLFRAGAMTARGELLLGEEKAAEATPILGQSWRLWQTTDLPYESAQARLRYAEALAADGDPATARRDLLAARSTFERLGAALDLQRVDALLAGDTVGAAGAGSGAASGPAHAAVRVTRTFMFTDIVTSTDLLGVMGDEAWTEVLAWHDRELRAAFAAHRGDEVSHTGDGFFVAFELASDGIACAVDIQRRLARHRREHGFAPWVRIGLHTAEATRRGRNFAGQGVHVAARVGSAAGREEILVSTETAAAAAPVPYPLGEPRAVDLKGIREPVEVRAIDWR
;
A
#
# COMPACT_ATOMS: atom_id res chain seq x y z
N MET A 1 26.74 1.95 -39.39
CA MET A 1 25.51 2.59 -38.88
C MET A 1 24.42 1.57 -39.04
N ILE A 2 23.96 0.98 -37.94
CA ILE A 2 22.77 0.12 -37.97
C ILE A 2 21.60 1.00 -38.44
N ASP A 3 20.80 0.50 -39.38
CA ASP A 3 19.64 1.19 -39.89
C ASP A 3 18.70 1.56 -38.73
N THR A 4 18.10 2.76 -38.76
CA THR A 4 17.30 3.28 -37.65
C THR A 4 16.13 2.34 -37.32
N LEU A 5 15.58 1.67 -38.33
CA LEU A 5 14.55 0.63 -38.21
C LEU A 5 15.05 -0.62 -37.47
N GLU A 6 16.22 -1.14 -37.85
CA GLU A 6 16.81 -2.31 -37.18
C GLU A 6 17.08 -2.03 -35.70
N ARG A 7 17.51 -0.81 -35.38
CA ARG A 7 17.68 -0.38 -33.98
C ARG A 7 16.35 -0.40 -33.23
N GLY A 8 15.28 0.14 -33.82
CA GLY A 8 13.94 0.11 -33.24
C GLY A 8 13.42 -1.31 -32.99
N ARG A 9 13.53 -2.19 -33.98
CA ARG A 9 13.12 -3.60 -33.87
C ARG A 9 13.94 -4.37 -32.82
N ALA A 10 15.25 -4.13 -32.77
CA ALA A 10 16.11 -4.74 -31.76
C ALA A 10 15.78 -4.22 -30.35
N ALA A 11 15.40 -2.95 -30.21
CA ALA A 11 14.98 -2.36 -28.94
C ALA A 11 13.67 -2.98 -28.44
N ILE A 12 12.68 -3.21 -29.33
CA ILE A 12 11.44 -3.94 -28.99
C ILE A 12 11.76 -5.33 -28.45
N GLY A 13 12.62 -6.11 -29.12
CA GLY A 13 12.94 -7.47 -28.69
C GLY A 13 13.62 -7.57 -27.32
N ARG A 14 14.21 -6.48 -26.83
CA ARG A 14 14.79 -6.39 -25.48
C ARG A 14 13.95 -5.55 -24.50
N HIS A 15 12.75 -5.16 -24.92
CA HIS A 15 11.83 -4.29 -24.16
C HIS A 15 12.45 -2.92 -23.77
N ALA A 16 13.38 -2.41 -24.59
CA ALA A 16 13.95 -1.07 -24.43
C ALA A 16 13.00 -0.03 -25.05
N TRP A 17 11.83 0.18 -24.41
CA TRP A 17 10.70 0.91 -25.00
C TRP A 17 11.04 2.34 -25.41
N THR A 18 11.75 3.10 -24.58
CA THR A 18 12.15 4.48 -24.89
C THR A 18 13.09 4.54 -26.10
N GLU A 19 14.04 3.60 -26.21
CA GLU A 19 14.94 3.47 -27.36
C GLU A 19 14.14 3.11 -28.64
N ALA A 20 13.16 2.22 -28.51
CA ALA A 20 12.27 1.83 -29.60
C ALA A 20 11.43 3.01 -30.11
N ILE A 21 10.85 3.81 -29.20
CA ILE A 21 10.09 5.02 -29.57
C ILE A 21 10.99 6.00 -30.31
N GLU A 22 12.17 6.32 -29.78
CA GLU A 22 13.08 7.28 -30.41
C GLU A 22 13.46 6.84 -31.83
N ALA A 23 13.78 5.55 -32.00
CA ALA A 23 14.13 4.96 -33.29
C ALA A 23 12.94 4.96 -34.26
N PHE A 24 11.78 4.44 -33.85
CA PHE A 24 10.61 4.35 -34.71
C PHE A 24 10.02 5.72 -35.04
N SER A 25 9.93 6.65 -34.10
CA SER A 25 9.47 8.02 -34.40
C SER A 25 10.40 8.74 -35.38
N THR A 26 11.69 8.40 -35.39
CA THR A 26 12.64 8.92 -36.38
C THR A 26 12.41 8.33 -37.77
N ALA A 27 12.20 7.01 -37.85
CA ALA A 27 11.85 6.32 -39.10
C ALA A 27 10.46 6.72 -39.62
N ASP A 28 9.52 7.02 -38.72
CA ASP A 28 8.16 7.45 -39.07
C ASP A 28 8.15 8.80 -39.81
N ARG A 29 8.98 9.75 -39.36
CA ARG A 29 9.17 11.03 -40.06
C ARG A 29 9.74 10.85 -41.47
N GLN A 30 10.36 9.72 -41.77
CA GLN A 30 10.91 9.38 -43.07
C GLN A 30 9.92 8.55 -43.92
N GLY A 31 8.75 8.21 -43.37
CA GLY A 31 7.72 7.41 -44.05
C GLY A 31 8.12 5.95 -44.27
N SER A 32 9.03 5.41 -43.45
CA SER A 32 9.64 4.09 -43.67
C SER A 32 9.12 2.97 -42.77
N LEU A 33 8.12 3.23 -41.91
CA LEU A 33 7.56 2.21 -41.02
C LEU A 33 6.64 1.25 -41.79
N THR A 34 6.82 -0.06 -41.56
CA THR A 34 5.86 -1.07 -42.00
C THR A 34 4.63 -1.10 -41.08
N PRO A 35 3.54 -1.79 -41.45
CA PRO A 35 2.40 -2.00 -40.55
C PRO A 35 2.80 -2.63 -39.20
N ASP A 36 3.77 -3.56 -39.20
CA ASP A 36 4.27 -4.21 -37.99
C ASP A 36 5.17 -3.29 -37.15
N ASP A 37 5.93 -2.39 -37.79
CA ASP A 37 6.71 -1.38 -37.08
C ASP A 37 5.78 -0.36 -36.40
N LEU A 38 4.67 0.02 -37.05
CA LEU A 38 3.62 0.87 -36.44
C LEU A 38 2.98 0.17 -35.23
N ARG A 39 2.65 -1.12 -35.35
CA ARG A 39 2.14 -1.92 -34.23
C ARG A 39 3.16 -1.95 -33.08
N SER A 40 4.44 -2.13 -33.39
CA SER A 40 5.54 -2.15 -32.42
C SER A 40 5.75 -0.80 -31.73
N LEU A 41 5.66 0.30 -32.47
CA LEU A 41 5.67 1.66 -31.92
C LEU A 41 4.51 1.86 -30.94
N GLY A 42 3.30 1.44 -31.32
CA GLY A 42 2.13 1.50 -30.44
C GLY A 42 2.31 0.71 -29.14
N HIS A 43 2.92 -0.48 -29.20
CA HIS A 43 3.27 -1.23 -27.99
C HIS A 43 4.29 -0.48 -27.12
N ALA A 44 5.34 0.10 -27.70
CA ALA A 44 6.33 0.85 -26.93
C ALA A 44 5.75 2.11 -26.27
N GLN A 45 4.92 2.85 -27.00
CA GLN A 45 4.19 4.01 -26.47
C GLN A 45 3.25 3.61 -25.33
N TRP A 46 2.53 2.50 -25.50
CA TRP A 46 1.68 1.94 -24.45
C TRP A 46 2.48 1.62 -23.19
N TRP A 47 3.62 0.94 -23.29
CA TRP A 47 4.44 0.56 -22.13
C TRP A 47 5.17 1.72 -21.45
N THR A 48 5.17 2.91 -22.05
CA THR A 48 5.81 4.12 -21.51
C THR A 48 4.83 5.20 -21.05
N GLY A 49 3.53 4.92 -21.01
CA GLY A 49 2.53 5.88 -20.52
C GLY A 49 2.00 6.86 -21.57
N HIS A 50 2.05 6.50 -22.87
CA HIS A 50 1.58 7.33 -23.98
C HIS A 50 0.39 6.65 -24.71
N PRO A 51 -0.79 6.52 -24.05
CA PRO A 51 -1.89 5.71 -24.58
C PRO A 51 -2.60 6.34 -25.79
N ASP A 52 -2.69 7.67 -25.86
CA ASP A 52 -3.30 8.36 -27.00
C ASP A 52 -2.42 8.19 -28.25
N GLU A 53 -1.10 8.37 -28.12
CA GLU A 53 -0.16 8.13 -29.22
C GLU A 53 -0.10 6.64 -29.62
N ALA A 54 -0.26 5.74 -28.65
CA ALA A 54 -0.35 4.31 -28.91
C ALA A 54 -1.60 3.96 -29.75
N ASP A 55 -2.78 4.48 -29.37
CA ASP A 55 -4.02 4.29 -30.12
C ASP A 55 -3.85 4.79 -31.56
N GLU A 56 -3.25 5.97 -31.77
CA GLU A 56 -2.95 6.50 -33.12
C GLU A 56 -2.03 5.55 -33.94
N ALA A 57 -0.97 5.02 -33.32
CA ALA A 57 -0.06 4.09 -33.99
C ALA A 57 -0.74 2.77 -34.36
N PHE A 58 -1.62 2.24 -33.49
CA PHE A 58 -2.41 1.05 -33.77
C PHE A 58 -3.46 1.30 -34.87
N GLU A 59 -4.16 2.43 -34.87
CA GLU A 59 -5.12 2.78 -35.92
C GLU A 59 -4.45 2.87 -37.29
N ARG A 60 -3.24 3.47 -37.35
CA ARG A 60 -2.43 3.52 -38.57
C ARG A 60 -1.95 2.13 -39.00
N SER A 61 -1.52 1.30 -38.05
CA SER A 61 -1.16 -0.10 -38.32
C SER A 61 -2.35 -0.87 -38.90
N PHE A 62 -3.53 -0.77 -38.30
CA PHE A 62 -4.75 -1.40 -38.78
C PHE A 62 -5.07 -1.00 -40.23
N ALA A 63 -5.10 0.31 -40.52
CA ALA A 63 -5.39 0.81 -41.85
C ALA A 63 -4.40 0.27 -42.88
N ALA A 64 -3.11 0.24 -42.54
CA ALA A 64 -2.07 -0.26 -43.44
C ALA A 64 -2.13 -1.79 -43.64
N GLN A 65 -2.49 -2.58 -42.62
CA GLN A 65 -2.71 -4.03 -42.78
C GLN A 65 -3.90 -4.33 -43.69
N VAL A 66 -4.99 -3.56 -43.58
CA VAL A 66 -6.14 -3.68 -44.47
C VAL A 66 -5.77 -3.33 -45.91
N GLU A 67 -5.06 -2.22 -46.12
CA GLU A 67 -4.62 -1.77 -47.45
C GLU A 67 -3.66 -2.76 -48.12
N THR A 68 -2.76 -3.37 -47.35
CA THR A 68 -1.76 -4.33 -47.85
C THR A 68 -2.26 -5.77 -47.96
N GLY A 69 -3.51 -6.06 -47.54
CA GLY A 69 -4.14 -7.36 -47.71
C GLY A 69 -3.80 -8.41 -46.65
N HIS A 70 -3.60 -7.98 -45.40
CA HIS A 70 -3.26 -8.83 -44.25
C HIS A 70 -4.41 -8.87 -43.22
N PRO A 71 -5.52 -9.58 -43.51
CA PRO A 71 -6.74 -9.53 -42.70
C PRO A 71 -6.59 -10.14 -41.31
N ALA A 72 -5.72 -11.15 -41.12
CA ALA A 72 -5.50 -11.77 -39.82
C ALA A 72 -4.79 -10.79 -38.87
N GLU A 73 -3.74 -10.15 -39.34
CA GLU A 73 -2.97 -9.14 -38.63
C GLU A 73 -3.81 -7.89 -38.36
N ALA A 74 -4.61 -7.44 -39.33
CA ALA A 74 -5.57 -6.36 -39.14
C ALA A 74 -6.60 -6.70 -38.04
N ALA A 75 -7.11 -7.93 -38.02
CA ALA A 75 -8.05 -8.37 -36.98
C ALA A 75 -7.40 -8.36 -35.59
N GLU A 76 -6.13 -8.76 -35.46
CA GLU A 76 -5.39 -8.68 -34.19
C GLU A 76 -5.24 -7.25 -33.69
N VAL A 77 -4.87 -6.31 -34.58
CA VAL A 77 -4.77 -4.89 -34.21
C VAL A 77 -6.13 -4.33 -33.81
N ALA A 78 -7.21 -4.69 -34.51
CA ALA A 78 -8.56 -4.30 -34.13
C ALA A 78 -8.95 -4.86 -32.75
N MET A 79 -8.60 -6.11 -32.44
CA MET A 79 -8.87 -6.69 -31.11
C MET A 79 -8.07 -6.00 -29.99
N GLU A 80 -6.84 -5.59 -30.26
CA GLU A 80 -6.02 -4.79 -29.35
C GLU A 80 -6.63 -3.39 -29.10
N LEU A 81 -7.13 -2.71 -30.14
CA LEU A 81 -7.88 -1.45 -30.00
C LEU A 81 -9.20 -1.64 -29.23
N ALA A 82 -9.90 -2.75 -29.48
CA ALA A 82 -11.12 -3.08 -28.76
C ALA A 82 -10.87 -3.25 -27.26
N TYR A 83 -9.82 -4.01 -26.90
CA TYR A 83 -9.41 -4.20 -25.51
C TYR A 83 -9.16 -2.87 -24.78
N ARG A 84 -8.39 -1.96 -25.39
CA ARG A 84 -8.09 -0.63 -24.81
C ARG A 84 -9.35 0.21 -24.65
N ALA A 85 -10.25 0.16 -25.62
CA ALA A 85 -11.53 0.85 -25.54
C ALA A 85 -12.40 0.30 -24.39
N PHE A 86 -12.52 -1.02 -24.22
CA PHE A 86 -13.27 -1.61 -23.11
C PHE A 86 -12.66 -1.26 -21.75
N ARG A 87 -11.33 -1.34 -21.63
CA ARG A 87 -10.61 -0.98 -20.40
C ARG A 87 -10.82 0.48 -19.99
N SER A 88 -11.04 1.39 -20.95
CA SER A 88 -11.33 2.81 -20.71
C SER A 88 -12.83 3.15 -20.70
N GLY A 89 -13.72 2.14 -20.63
CA GLY A 89 -15.18 2.34 -20.56
C GLY A 89 -15.84 2.78 -21.88
N ARG A 90 -15.12 2.78 -23.01
CA ARG A 90 -15.63 3.17 -24.33
C ARG A 90 -16.30 1.98 -25.04
N GLU A 91 -17.39 1.48 -24.48
CA GLU A 91 -18.05 0.24 -24.92
C GLU A 91 -18.39 0.21 -26.41
N SER A 92 -19.02 1.27 -26.94
CA SER A 92 -19.41 1.33 -28.35
C SER A 92 -18.22 1.33 -29.30
N VAL A 93 -17.11 1.95 -28.90
CA VAL A 93 -15.86 1.96 -29.67
C VAL A 93 -15.26 0.55 -29.67
N GLY A 94 -15.19 -0.10 -28.52
CA GLY A 94 -14.68 -1.47 -28.40
C GLY A 94 -15.51 -2.48 -29.19
N GLY A 95 -16.84 -2.39 -29.10
CA GLY A 95 -17.76 -3.23 -29.88
C GLY A 95 -17.61 -3.02 -31.39
N GLY A 96 -17.38 -1.78 -31.83
CA GLY A 96 -17.10 -1.46 -33.23
C GLY A 96 -15.83 -2.15 -33.76
N TRP A 97 -14.75 -2.10 -32.99
CA TRP A 97 -13.49 -2.76 -33.33
C TRP A 97 -13.60 -4.29 -33.33
N LEU A 98 -14.28 -4.90 -32.35
CA LEU A 98 -14.55 -6.35 -32.38
C LEU A 98 -15.38 -6.75 -33.61
N GLY A 99 -16.35 -5.94 -34.01
CA GLY A 99 -17.14 -6.17 -35.22
C GLY A 99 -16.30 -6.11 -36.50
N GLN A 100 -15.29 -5.24 -36.56
CA GLN A 100 -14.31 -5.23 -37.66
C GLN A 100 -13.46 -6.50 -37.66
N ALA A 101 -12.89 -6.87 -36.52
CA ALA A 101 -12.09 -8.09 -36.38
C ALA A 101 -12.87 -9.35 -36.80
N ALA A 102 -14.12 -9.49 -36.33
CA ALA A 102 -14.97 -10.62 -36.69
C ALA A 102 -15.19 -10.73 -38.21
N ARG A 103 -15.41 -9.59 -38.89
CA ARG A 103 -15.62 -9.57 -40.34
C ARG A 103 -14.35 -9.92 -41.12
N LEU A 104 -13.19 -9.44 -40.67
CA LEU A 104 -11.91 -9.75 -41.28
C LEU A 104 -11.54 -11.25 -41.16
N LEU A 105 -11.90 -11.87 -40.04
CA LEU A 105 -11.63 -13.28 -39.79
C LEU A 105 -12.62 -14.22 -40.51
N ALA A 106 -13.85 -13.77 -40.82
CA ALA A 106 -14.91 -14.63 -41.36
C ALA A 106 -14.55 -15.36 -42.67
N ASP A 107 -13.72 -14.73 -43.50
CA ASP A 107 -13.42 -15.22 -44.86
C ASP A 107 -12.01 -15.83 -44.99
N ILE A 108 -11.29 -16.03 -43.88
CA ILE A 108 -9.94 -16.63 -43.90
C ILE A 108 -9.92 -17.99 -43.16
N PRO A 109 -8.96 -18.88 -43.49
CA PRO A 109 -8.80 -20.14 -42.76
C PRO A 109 -8.54 -19.93 -41.26
N GLU A 110 -9.01 -20.88 -40.43
CA GLU A 110 -8.77 -20.88 -38.98
C GLU A 110 -7.27 -20.71 -38.68
N SER A 111 -6.96 -19.76 -37.80
CA SER A 111 -5.59 -19.31 -37.47
C SER A 111 -5.48 -18.94 -35.98
N SER A 112 -4.28 -18.67 -35.48
CA SER A 112 -4.05 -18.20 -34.10
C SER A 112 -4.87 -16.97 -33.74
N SER A 113 -5.14 -16.08 -34.69
CA SER A 113 -5.93 -14.86 -34.50
C SER A 113 -7.40 -15.17 -34.18
N HIS A 114 -7.94 -16.31 -34.62
CA HIS A 114 -9.32 -16.71 -34.32
C HIS A 114 -9.54 -17.04 -32.84
N ALA A 115 -8.50 -17.45 -32.11
CA ALA A 115 -8.62 -17.73 -30.68
C ALA A 115 -8.89 -16.46 -29.86
N TRP A 116 -8.41 -15.30 -30.30
CA TRP A 116 -8.52 -14.04 -29.57
C TRP A 116 -9.94 -13.47 -29.54
N LEU A 117 -10.68 -13.57 -30.64
CA LEU A 117 -12.01 -12.97 -30.78
C LEU A 117 -13.01 -13.46 -29.70
N PRO A 118 -13.23 -14.77 -29.51
CA PRO A 118 -14.10 -15.26 -28.44
C PRO A 118 -13.50 -15.02 -27.04
N THR A 119 -12.18 -14.89 -26.91
CA THR A 119 -11.53 -14.55 -25.63
C THR A 119 -11.93 -13.14 -25.17
N PHE A 120 -11.90 -12.15 -26.06
CA PHE A 120 -12.35 -10.79 -25.76
C PHE A 120 -13.87 -10.71 -25.55
N GLY A 121 -14.64 -11.56 -26.25
CA GLY A 121 -16.07 -11.73 -25.98
C GLY A 121 -16.34 -12.20 -24.54
N ALA A 122 -15.63 -13.24 -24.09
CA ALA A 122 -15.74 -13.75 -22.72
C ALA A 122 -15.26 -12.73 -21.67
N PHE A 123 -14.16 -12.01 -21.94
CA PHE A 123 -13.69 -10.92 -21.09
C PHE A 123 -14.75 -9.83 -20.91
N ASN A 124 -15.38 -9.40 -22.00
CA ASN A 124 -16.48 -8.43 -21.94
C ASN A 124 -17.70 -8.99 -21.19
N ALA A 125 -18.02 -10.28 -21.34
CA ALA A 125 -19.08 -10.92 -20.55
C ALA A 125 -18.78 -10.87 -19.04
N ILE A 126 -17.54 -11.12 -18.63
CA ILE A 126 -17.12 -11.02 -17.22
C ILE A 126 -17.27 -9.58 -16.69
N ILE A 127 -16.79 -8.57 -17.43
CA ILE A 127 -16.93 -7.14 -17.05
C ILE A 127 -18.41 -6.78 -16.84
N GLN A 128 -19.29 -7.30 -17.70
CA GLN A 128 -20.73 -7.06 -17.65
C GLN A 128 -21.46 -8.01 -16.68
N MET A 129 -20.74 -8.73 -15.82
CA MET A 129 -21.27 -9.65 -14.82
C MET A 129 -22.11 -10.80 -15.40
N ARG A 130 -21.90 -11.16 -16.67
CA ARG A 130 -22.55 -12.29 -17.38
C ARG A 130 -21.67 -13.53 -17.30
N TYR A 131 -21.47 -14.03 -16.07
CA TYR A 131 -20.48 -15.09 -15.80
C TYR A 131 -20.80 -16.43 -16.46
N ASP A 132 -22.05 -16.84 -16.48
CA ASP A 132 -22.45 -18.12 -17.09
C ASP A 132 -22.16 -18.15 -18.60
N GLU A 133 -22.51 -17.05 -19.30
CA GLU A 133 -22.19 -16.87 -20.71
C GLU A 133 -20.67 -16.90 -20.96
N ALA A 134 -19.89 -16.25 -20.09
CA ALA A 134 -18.43 -16.30 -20.19
C ALA A 134 -17.89 -17.73 -20.03
N LEU A 135 -18.39 -18.48 -19.04
CA LEU A 135 -17.96 -19.86 -18.77
C LEU A 135 -18.24 -20.80 -19.95
N GLU A 136 -19.41 -20.66 -20.59
CA GLU A 136 -19.75 -21.43 -21.80
C GLU A 136 -18.79 -21.12 -22.97
N GLN A 137 -18.42 -19.86 -23.14
CA GLN A 137 -17.50 -19.42 -24.21
C GLN A 137 -16.06 -19.88 -23.96
N LEU A 138 -15.60 -19.85 -22.71
CA LEU A 138 -14.18 -20.06 -22.37
C LEU A 138 -13.67 -21.48 -22.65
N ASP A 139 -14.53 -22.50 -22.57
CA ASP A 139 -14.13 -23.86 -22.97
C ASP A 139 -13.87 -23.96 -24.48
N ALA A 140 -14.68 -23.29 -25.30
CA ALA A 140 -14.47 -23.20 -26.74
C ALA A 140 -13.22 -22.38 -27.08
N VAL A 141 -12.98 -21.28 -26.36
CA VAL A 141 -11.74 -20.48 -26.45
C VAL A 141 -10.51 -21.34 -26.23
N MET A 142 -10.46 -22.07 -25.12
CA MET A 142 -9.31 -22.90 -24.75
C MET A 142 -9.09 -24.04 -25.75
N ALA A 143 -10.16 -24.67 -26.25
CA ALA A 143 -10.06 -25.69 -27.27
C ALA A 143 -9.51 -25.15 -28.60
N LEU A 144 -9.99 -23.98 -29.03
CA LEU A 144 -9.52 -23.30 -30.24
C LEU A 144 -8.06 -22.86 -30.11
N ALA A 145 -7.68 -22.27 -28.97
CA ALA A 145 -6.31 -21.85 -28.70
C ALA A 145 -5.31 -23.02 -28.75
N ARG A 146 -5.70 -24.20 -28.25
CA ARG A 146 -4.88 -25.43 -28.38
C ARG A 146 -4.72 -25.87 -29.83
N ARG A 147 -5.82 -25.92 -30.60
CA ARG A 147 -5.78 -26.35 -32.02
C ARG A 147 -4.95 -25.42 -32.89
N THR A 148 -4.97 -24.12 -32.58
CA THR A 148 -4.26 -23.08 -33.33
C THR A 148 -2.87 -22.76 -32.76
N ASN A 149 -2.41 -23.52 -31.76
CA ASN A 149 -1.12 -23.35 -31.09
C ASN A 149 -0.86 -21.92 -30.57
N ASN A 150 -1.87 -21.32 -29.92
CA ASN A 150 -1.81 -19.98 -29.34
C ASN A 150 -1.78 -20.05 -27.80
N PRO A 151 -0.59 -20.13 -27.17
CA PRO A 151 -0.47 -20.26 -25.71
C PRO A 151 -0.99 -19.02 -24.95
N SER A 152 -0.80 -17.83 -25.50
CA SER A 152 -1.31 -16.59 -24.90
C SER A 152 -2.83 -16.58 -24.78
N ALA A 153 -3.57 -16.90 -25.85
CA ALA A 153 -5.03 -16.99 -25.79
C ALA A 153 -5.49 -18.12 -24.87
N LEU A 154 -4.77 -19.25 -24.87
CA LEU A 154 -5.06 -20.39 -23.99
C LEU A 154 -5.01 -19.99 -22.52
N TYR A 155 -3.87 -19.48 -22.06
CA TYR A 155 -3.66 -19.19 -20.64
C TYR A 155 -4.38 -17.92 -20.17
N PHE A 156 -4.64 -16.97 -21.07
CA PHE A 156 -5.56 -15.88 -20.76
C PHE A 156 -7.00 -16.42 -20.56
N GLY A 157 -7.46 -17.33 -21.41
CA GLY A 157 -8.73 -18.02 -21.23
C GLY A 157 -8.80 -18.84 -19.93
N VAL A 158 -7.72 -19.55 -19.56
CA VAL A 158 -7.60 -20.25 -18.27
C VAL A 158 -7.75 -19.28 -17.10
N SER A 159 -7.06 -18.13 -17.15
CA SER A 159 -7.14 -17.09 -16.12
C SER A 159 -8.56 -16.53 -15.99
N LEU A 160 -9.21 -16.18 -17.11
CA LEU A 160 -10.58 -15.67 -17.12
C LEU A 160 -11.59 -16.68 -16.61
N LYS A 161 -11.41 -17.97 -16.97
CA LYS A 161 -12.27 -19.05 -16.48
C LYS A 161 -12.09 -19.24 -14.97
N GLY A 162 -10.85 -19.22 -14.50
CA GLY A 162 -10.53 -19.26 -13.07
C GLY A 162 -11.25 -18.16 -12.29
N TYR A 163 -11.16 -16.92 -12.79
CA TYR A 163 -11.80 -15.77 -12.16
C TYR A 163 -13.34 -15.85 -12.19
N ALA A 164 -13.95 -16.22 -13.32
CA ALA A 164 -15.40 -16.39 -13.42
C ALA A 164 -15.94 -17.51 -12.50
N LEU A 165 -15.19 -18.61 -12.34
CA LEU A 165 -15.54 -19.67 -11.39
C LEU A 165 -15.50 -19.18 -9.94
N MET A 166 -14.55 -18.32 -9.60
CA MET A 166 -14.49 -17.71 -8.27
C MET A 166 -15.72 -16.83 -8.01
N LEU A 167 -16.07 -15.95 -8.94
CA LEU A 167 -17.23 -15.07 -8.82
C LEU A 167 -18.57 -15.82 -8.71
N THR A 168 -18.64 -17.04 -9.25
CA THR A 168 -19.80 -17.95 -9.15
C THR A 168 -19.74 -18.93 -7.97
N GLY A 169 -18.73 -18.83 -7.10
CA GLY A 169 -18.63 -19.61 -5.86
C GLY A 169 -17.84 -20.91 -5.95
N ARG A 170 -17.29 -21.27 -7.11
CA ARG A 170 -16.45 -22.46 -7.32
C ARG A 170 -14.98 -22.15 -7.03
N TRP A 171 -14.72 -21.64 -5.84
CA TRP A 171 -13.44 -21.04 -5.43
C TRP A 171 -12.22 -21.94 -5.64
N GLN A 172 -12.26 -23.19 -5.14
CA GLN A 172 -11.10 -24.07 -5.18
C GLN A 172 -10.69 -24.44 -6.62
N GLU A 173 -11.69 -24.63 -7.48
CA GLU A 173 -11.48 -24.93 -8.89
C GLU A 173 -10.97 -23.69 -9.64
N GLY A 174 -11.61 -22.54 -9.42
CA GLY A 174 -11.19 -21.29 -10.03
C GLY A 174 -9.76 -20.90 -9.65
N MET A 175 -9.41 -21.09 -8.37
CA MET A 175 -8.08 -20.76 -7.87
C MET A 175 -6.98 -21.68 -8.42
N THR A 176 -7.30 -22.95 -8.70
CA THR A 176 -6.38 -23.88 -9.36
C THR A 176 -6.04 -23.42 -10.78
N LEU A 177 -7.05 -22.94 -11.54
CA LEU A 177 -6.82 -22.41 -12.88
C LEU A 177 -6.02 -21.09 -12.86
N ILE A 178 -6.27 -20.22 -11.87
CA ILE A 178 -5.50 -19.00 -11.70
C ILE A 178 -4.02 -19.30 -11.43
N ASP A 179 -3.70 -20.25 -10.53
CA ASP A 179 -2.32 -20.66 -10.28
C ASP A 179 -1.65 -21.24 -11.55
N GLU A 180 -2.39 -22.04 -12.32
CA GLU A 180 -1.91 -22.60 -13.59
C GLU A 180 -1.57 -21.49 -14.60
N ALA A 181 -2.46 -20.50 -14.76
CA ALA A 181 -2.22 -19.37 -15.66
C ALA A 181 -1.03 -18.53 -15.20
N ALA A 182 -0.91 -18.24 -13.90
CA ALA A 182 0.20 -17.49 -13.33
C ALA A 182 1.56 -18.20 -13.53
N ALA A 183 1.60 -19.52 -13.37
CA ALA A 183 2.78 -20.31 -13.67
C ALA A 183 3.16 -20.23 -15.16
N ALA A 184 2.18 -20.28 -16.06
CA ALA A 184 2.41 -20.11 -17.49
C ALA A 184 2.95 -18.70 -17.81
N ALA A 185 2.41 -17.65 -17.19
CA ALA A 185 2.91 -16.28 -17.32
C ALA A 185 4.37 -16.15 -16.87
N ALA A 186 4.73 -16.74 -15.72
CA ALA A 186 6.09 -16.73 -15.20
C ALA A 186 7.11 -17.51 -16.07
N SER A 187 6.65 -18.46 -16.87
CA SER A 187 7.52 -19.32 -17.70
C SER A 187 8.19 -18.61 -18.88
N GLY A 188 7.70 -17.42 -19.27
CA GLY A 188 8.17 -16.69 -20.46
C GLY A 188 7.60 -17.20 -21.79
N GLN A 189 6.61 -18.10 -21.76
CA GLN A 189 5.95 -18.64 -22.95
C GLN A 189 4.84 -17.75 -23.53
N LEU A 190 4.45 -16.70 -22.80
CA LEU A 190 3.36 -15.80 -23.18
C LEU A 190 3.92 -14.43 -23.59
N ASP A 191 3.14 -13.69 -24.38
CA ASP A 191 3.46 -12.29 -24.65
C ASP A 191 3.38 -11.44 -23.36
N LEU A 192 4.13 -10.33 -23.36
CA LEU A 192 4.31 -9.50 -22.17
C LEU A 192 2.99 -8.94 -21.63
N ARG A 193 2.06 -8.57 -22.51
CA ARG A 193 0.75 -8.02 -22.13
C ARG A 193 -0.06 -9.09 -21.39
N VAL A 194 -0.20 -10.26 -21.99
CA VAL A 194 -1.03 -11.35 -21.45
C VAL A 194 -0.49 -11.86 -20.12
N ALA A 195 0.83 -12.06 -20.01
CA ALA A 195 1.44 -12.44 -18.75
C ALA A 195 1.17 -11.38 -17.66
N SER A 196 1.25 -10.09 -17.99
CA SER A 196 0.95 -9.00 -17.05
C SER A 196 -0.52 -9.00 -16.61
N ASP A 197 -1.46 -9.17 -17.56
CA ASP A 197 -2.90 -9.25 -17.26
C ASP A 197 -3.22 -10.45 -16.37
N ILE A 198 -2.57 -11.61 -16.61
CA ILE A 198 -2.70 -12.80 -15.76
C ILE A 198 -2.18 -12.53 -14.34
N PHE A 199 -1.01 -11.90 -14.18
CA PHE A 199 -0.52 -11.56 -12.84
C PHE A 199 -1.47 -10.61 -12.11
N CYS A 200 -1.98 -9.58 -12.77
CA CYS A 200 -2.96 -8.68 -12.14
C CYS A 200 -4.24 -9.43 -11.74
N THR A 201 -4.78 -10.27 -12.62
CA THR A 201 -5.97 -11.10 -12.34
C THR A 201 -5.72 -12.05 -11.18
N THR A 202 -4.53 -12.65 -11.12
CA THR A 202 -4.11 -13.57 -10.07
C THR A 202 -4.09 -12.89 -8.71
N ILE A 203 -3.48 -11.70 -8.62
CA ILE A 203 -3.42 -10.97 -7.35
C ILE A 203 -4.82 -10.52 -6.93
N ALA A 204 -5.64 -10.00 -7.85
CA ALA A 204 -7.03 -9.63 -7.59
C ALA A 204 -7.84 -10.83 -7.06
N ALA A 205 -7.74 -11.99 -7.73
CA ALA A 205 -8.38 -13.23 -7.33
C ALA A 205 -7.96 -13.66 -5.92
N CYS A 206 -6.67 -13.68 -5.61
CA CYS A 206 -6.17 -14.05 -4.29
C CYS A 206 -6.70 -13.11 -3.19
N ARG A 207 -6.77 -11.80 -3.47
CA ARG A 207 -7.35 -10.81 -2.55
C ARG A 207 -8.85 -11.03 -2.34
N GLU A 208 -9.59 -11.33 -3.41
CA GLU A 208 -11.00 -11.72 -3.34
C GLU A 208 -11.22 -12.95 -2.48
N ALA A 209 -10.39 -13.97 -2.64
CA ALA A 209 -10.44 -15.18 -1.84
C ALA A 209 -9.95 -15.00 -0.38
N GLY A 210 -9.36 -13.85 -0.04
CA GLY A 210 -8.72 -13.62 1.25
C GLY A 210 -7.44 -14.45 1.46
N ASP A 211 -6.82 -14.94 0.39
CA ASP A 211 -5.57 -15.72 0.40
C ASP A 211 -4.37 -14.80 0.14
N LEU A 212 -4.02 -13.99 1.15
CA LEU A 212 -3.00 -12.95 1.03
C LEU A 212 -1.58 -13.51 0.95
N GLU A 213 -1.34 -14.70 1.52
CA GLU A 213 -0.07 -15.41 1.39
C GLU A 213 0.19 -15.76 -0.08
N ARG A 214 -0.80 -16.38 -0.73
CA ARG A 214 -0.76 -16.69 -2.16
C ARG A 214 -0.63 -15.41 -3.01
N ALA A 215 -1.37 -14.35 -2.67
CA ALA A 215 -1.26 -13.06 -3.35
C ALA A 215 0.17 -12.52 -3.30
N GLY A 216 0.83 -12.61 -2.14
CA GLY A 216 2.21 -12.22 -1.94
C GLY A 216 3.19 -13.04 -2.77
N GLN A 217 3.07 -14.37 -2.76
CA GLN A 217 3.92 -15.27 -3.54
C GLN A 217 3.85 -14.96 -5.05
N TRP A 218 2.65 -14.77 -5.59
CA TRP A 218 2.47 -14.45 -7.01
C TRP A 218 2.89 -13.03 -7.37
N ALA A 219 2.72 -12.07 -6.45
CA ALA A 219 3.23 -10.71 -6.63
C ALA A 219 4.78 -10.69 -6.69
N ASP A 220 5.44 -11.43 -5.80
CA ASP A 220 6.91 -11.52 -5.79
C ASP A 220 7.44 -12.21 -7.06
N GLU A 221 6.77 -13.27 -7.53
CA GLU A 221 7.14 -13.97 -8.76
C GLU A 221 6.97 -13.09 -9.99
N GLY A 222 5.81 -12.44 -10.14
CA GLY A 222 5.60 -11.60 -11.31
C GLY A 222 6.44 -10.32 -11.26
N GLU A 223 6.82 -9.79 -10.09
CA GLU A 223 7.81 -8.70 -10.01
C GLU A 223 9.18 -9.17 -10.52
N ARG A 224 9.62 -10.35 -10.09
CA ARG A 224 10.85 -10.96 -10.56
C ARG A 224 10.83 -11.16 -12.07
N TRP A 225 9.71 -11.64 -12.61
CA TRP A 225 9.51 -11.82 -14.04
C TRP A 225 9.52 -10.48 -14.79
N MET A 226 8.83 -9.46 -14.31
CA MET A 226 8.80 -8.12 -14.92
C MET A 226 10.20 -7.49 -14.99
N LYS A 227 10.96 -7.54 -13.88
CA LYS A 227 12.35 -7.03 -13.84
C LYS A 227 13.25 -7.71 -14.86
N ARG A 228 13.14 -9.04 -15.02
CA ARG A 228 13.92 -9.80 -16.02
C ARG A 228 13.54 -9.43 -17.45
N ASN A 229 12.28 -9.08 -17.68
CA ASN A 229 11.74 -8.74 -19.00
C ASN A 229 11.70 -7.22 -19.24
N GLY A 230 12.56 -6.41 -18.62
CA GLY A 230 12.81 -5.02 -19.05
C GLY A 230 11.67 -4.01 -18.85
N SER A 231 10.59 -4.36 -18.15
CA SER A 231 9.47 -3.44 -17.86
C SER A 231 9.71 -2.55 -16.63
N GLY A 232 10.82 -2.73 -15.89
CA GLY A 232 11.17 -1.92 -14.72
C GLY A 232 10.32 -2.17 -13.46
N GLY A 233 9.33 -3.06 -13.53
CA GLY A 233 8.41 -3.41 -12.44
C GLY A 233 6.96 -3.51 -12.94
N TYR A 234 5.99 -3.62 -12.02
CA TYR A 234 4.56 -3.58 -12.37
C TYR A 234 4.08 -2.14 -12.62
N PRO A 235 3.61 -1.81 -13.83
CA PRO A 235 2.87 -0.57 -14.07
C PRO A 235 1.37 -0.74 -13.80
N GLY A 236 0.67 0.37 -13.57
CA GLY A 236 -0.79 0.42 -13.59
C GLY A 236 -1.47 -0.35 -12.45
N VAL A 237 -2.52 -1.13 -12.75
CA VAL A 237 -3.42 -1.74 -11.75
C VAL A 237 -2.69 -2.69 -10.80
N CYS A 238 -1.72 -3.47 -11.32
CA CYS A 238 -0.90 -4.35 -10.49
C CYS A 238 -0.13 -3.60 -9.38
N ARG A 239 0.22 -2.32 -9.59
CA ARG A 239 0.87 -1.49 -8.58
C ARG A 239 -0.07 -1.17 -7.41
N VAL A 240 -1.35 -0.95 -7.68
CA VAL A 240 -2.38 -0.78 -6.64
C VAL A 240 -2.43 -2.00 -5.73
N HIS A 241 -2.47 -3.19 -6.33
CA HIS A 241 -2.45 -4.44 -5.56
C HIS A 241 -1.20 -4.62 -4.70
N ARG A 242 -0.04 -4.22 -5.22
CA ARG A 242 1.19 -4.24 -4.44
C ARG A 242 1.16 -3.25 -3.28
N ALA A 243 0.63 -2.05 -3.50
CA ALA A 243 0.45 -1.08 -2.42
C ALA A 243 -0.42 -1.66 -1.29
N GLU A 244 -1.52 -2.31 -1.64
CA GLU A 244 -2.40 -2.97 -0.66
C GLU A 244 -1.69 -4.13 0.07
N LEU A 245 -0.92 -4.96 -0.62
CA LEU A 245 -0.13 -6.04 0.01
C LEU A 245 0.96 -5.49 0.95
N LYS A 246 1.68 -4.45 0.54
CA LYS A 246 2.67 -3.75 1.38
C LYS A 246 2.01 -3.15 2.62
N MET A 247 0.84 -2.52 2.46
CA MET A 247 0.07 -1.98 3.57
C MET A 247 -0.29 -3.07 4.57
N LEU A 248 -0.83 -4.18 4.08
CA LEU A 248 -1.24 -5.33 4.89
C LEU A 248 -0.07 -5.96 5.65
N ARG A 249 1.12 -6.01 5.03
CA ARG A 249 2.38 -6.48 5.64
C ARG A 249 3.06 -5.47 6.57
N GLY A 250 2.54 -4.24 6.65
CA GLY A 250 3.04 -3.20 7.55
C GLY A 250 4.10 -2.26 6.96
N ASP A 251 4.45 -2.37 5.67
CA ASP A 251 5.27 -1.37 4.96
C ASP A 251 4.37 -0.22 4.46
N TRP A 252 3.89 0.61 5.39
CA TRP A 252 2.92 1.66 5.10
C TRP A 252 3.52 2.82 4.29
N ALA A 253 4.77 3.19 4.59
CA ALA A 253 5.46 4.24 3.85
C ALA A 253 5.72 3.80 2.40
N GLY A 254 6.22 2.57 2.19
CA GLY A 254 6.39 2.01 0.86
C GLY A 254 5.05 1.83 0.13
N ALA A 255 4.00 1.40 0.84
CA ALA A 255 2.65 1.28 0.27
C ALA A 255 2.09 2.61 -0.25
N GLU A 256 2.23 3.71 0.50
CA GLU A 256 1.70 5.01 0.06
C GLU A 256 2.45 5.52 -1.18
N VAL A 257 3.78 5.34 -1.22
CA VAL A 257 4.58 5.69 -2.40
C VAL A 257 4.08 4.94 -3.64
N GLU A 258 3.83 3.64 -3.50
CA GLU A 258 3.33 2.79 -4.59
C GLU A 258 1.93 3.20 -5.04
N ALA A 259 1.01 3.43 -4.11
CA ALA A 259 -0.35 3.84 -4.44
C ALA A 259 -0.38 5.22 -5.14
N ARG A 260 0.43 6.18 -4.67
CA ARG A 260 0.53 7.51 -5.31
C ARG A 260 1.11 7.43 -6.72
N GLN A 261 2.14 6.61 -6.91
CA GLN A 261 2.71 6.37 -8.23
C GLN A 261 1.67 5.71 -9.15
N ALA A 262 0.86 4.77 -8.62
CA ALA A 262 -0.22 4.15 -9.38
C ALA A 262 -1.26 5.18 -9.82
N CYS A 263 -1.65 6.14 -8.97
CA CYS A 263 -2.55 7.23 -9.36
C CYS A 263 -2.01 8.00 -10.58
N THR A 264 -0.75 8.44 -10.52
CA THR A 264 -0.14 9.22 -11.61
C THR A 264 -0.08 8.43 -12.91
N GLU A 265 0.29 7.14 -12.86
CA GLU A 265 0.33 6.26 -14.03
C GLU A 265 -1.07 6.03 -14.60
N LEU A 266 -2.04 5.62 -13.77
CA LEU A 266 -3.38 5.21 -14.19
C LEU A 266 -4.25 6.35 -14.73
N GLU A 267 -4.03 7.58 -14.24
CA GLU A 267 -4.69 8.78 -14.77
C GLU A 267 -4.37 8.99 -16.26
N GLN A 268 -3.14 8.68 -16.69
CA GLN A 268 -2.74 8.78 -18.10
C GLN A 268 -3.54 7.82 -18.99
N TYR A 269 -3.85 6.61 -18.50
CA TYR A 269 -4.64 5.60 -19.21
C TYR A 269 -6.16 5.78 -19.10
N ARG A 270 -6.63 6.85 -18.44
CA ARG A 270 -8.07 7.12 -18.18
C ARG A 270 -8.76 5.97 -17.45
N LEU A 271 -8.02 5.27 -16.57
CA LEU A 271 -8.53 4.18 -15.74
C LEU A 271 -9.04 4.72 -14.39
N SER A 272 -10.10 5.54 -14.44
CA SER A 272 -10.63 6.26 -13.27
C SER A 272 -10.98 5.33 -12.11
N ASP A 273 -11.55 4.16 -12.41
CA ASP A 273 -11.89 3.12 -11.43
C ASP A 273 -10.65 2.63 -10.66
N ALA A 274 -9.57 2.32 -11.38
CA ALA A 274 -8.31 1.88 -10.80
C ALA A 274 -7.62 2.98 -9.99
N VAL A 275 -7.71 4.25 -10.42
CA VAL A 275 -7.27 5.40 -9.63
C VAL A 275 -8.09 5.49 -8.34
N GLY A 276 -9.40 5.22 -8.39
CA GLY A 276 -10.27 5.15 -7.22
C GLY A 276 -9.78 4.14 -6.18
N TYR A 277 -9.43 2.91 -6.61
CA TYR A 277 -8.83 1.91 -5.71
C TYR A 277 -7.49 2.35 -5.11
N ALA A 278 -6.63 3.01 -5.90
CA ALA A 278 -5.36 3.53 -5.40
C ALA A 278 -5.56 4.62 -4.33
N GLN A 279 -6.51 5.53 -4.55
CA GLN A 279 -6.88 6.58 -3.59
C GLN A 279 -7.50 5.98 -2.32
N TYR A 280 -8.33 4.95 -2.45
CA TYR A 280 -8.84 4.21 -1.31
C TYR A 280 -7.72 3.61 -0.45
N ALA A 281 -6.73 2.95 -1.07
CA ALA A 281 -5.57 2.42 -0.36
C ALA A 281 -4.77 3.53 0.37
N ILE A 282 -4.56 4.70 -0.26
CA ILE A 282 -3.94 5.86 0.40
C ILE A 282 -4.75 6.29 1.64
N GLY A 283 -6.08 6.33 1.51
CA GLY A 283 -6.98 6.65 2.60
C GLY A 283 -6.85 5.69 3.78
N GLU A 284 -6.82 4.38 3.52
CA GLU A 284 -6.64 3.36 4.55
C GLU A 284 -5.28 3.48 5.26
N ILE A 285 -4.20 3.67 4.49
CA ILE A 285 -2.85 3.85 5.04
C ILE A 285 -2.81 5.05 5.98
N ARG A 286 -3.31 6.20 5.52
CA ARG A 286 -3.31 7.44 6.31
C ARG A 286 -4.20 7.36 7.54
N LEU A 287 -5.35 6.70 7.43
CA LEU A 287 -6.22 6.45 8.59
C LEU A 287 -5.48 5.63 9.66
N ARG A 288 -4.82 4.53 9.26
CA ARG A 288 -4.01 3.69 10.16
C ARG A 288 -2.84 4.46 10.78
N MET A 289 -2.22 5.38 10.03
CA MET A 289 -1.17 6.28 10.52
C MET A 289 -1.68 7.42 11.42
N GLY A 290 -2.99 7.63 11.50
CA GLY A 290 -3.62 8.72 12.25
C GLY A 290 -3.66 10.08 11.53
N ASP A 291 -3.34 10.14 10.24
CA ASP A 291 -3.55 11.31 9.39
C ASP A 291 -5.01 11.36 8.89
N LEU A 292 -5.91 11.79 9.78
CA LEU A 292 -7.35 11.79 9.50
C LEU A 292 -7.75 12.72 8.34
N GLU A 293 -7.10 13.88 8.21
CA GLU A 293 -7.39 14.83 7.13
C GLU A 293 -6.88 14.33 5.77
N GLY A 294 -5.67 13.76 5.75
CA GLY A 294 -5.13 13.13 4.57
C GLY A 294 -5.92 11.90 4.14
N ALA A 295 -6.46 11.14 5.11
CA ALA A 295 -7.36 10.02 4.85
C ALA A 295 -8.70 10.49 4.25
N ALA A 296 -9.32 11.52 4.84
CA ALA A 296 -10.56 12.11 4.33
C ALA A 296 -10.43 12.54 2.86
N THR A 297 -9.36 13.29 2.55
CA THR A 297 -9.09 13.77 1.20
C THR A 297 -8.96 12.61 0.20
N ALA A 298 -8.27 11.54 0.59
CA ALA A 298 -8.05 10.39 -0.28
C ALA A 298 -9.34 9.58 -0.48
N PHE A 299 -10.15 9.39 0.56
CA PHE A 299 -11.43 8.71 0.43
C PHE A 299 -12.46 9.52 -0.39
N ASP A 300 -12.52 10.84 -0.21
CA ASP A 300 -13.37 11.71 -1.04
C ASP A 300 -12.97 11.61 -2.52
N ARG A 301 -11.66 11.62 -2.80
CA ARG A 301 -11.16 11.44 -4.15
C ARG A 301 -11.50 10.05 -4.72
N ALA A 302 -11.41 9.00 -3.90
CA ALA A 302 -11.83 7.66 -4.30
C ALA A 302 -13.33 7.63 -4.67
N TYR A 303 -14.17 8.32 -3.89
CA TYR A 303 -15.61 8.45 -4.12
C TYR A 303 -15.95 9.17 -5.43
N GLU A 304 -15.28 10.28 -5.73
CA GLU A 304 -15.42 10.99 -7.02
C GLU A 304 -15.11 10.10 -8.22
N LEU A 305 -14.24 9.12 -8.03
CA LEU A 305 -13.77 8.18 -9.06
C LEU A 305 -14.58 6.87 -9.12
N GLY A 306 -15.65 6.76 -8.34
CA GLY A 306 -16.57 5.62 -8.38
C GLY A 306 -16.27 4.49 -7.39
N HIS A 307 -15.30 4.66 -6.50
CA HIS A 307 -15.05 3.73 -5.38
C HIS A 307 -15.81 4.20 -4.13
N ASP A 308 -16.62 3.35 -3.49
CA ASP A 308 -17.53 3.78 -2.42
C ASP A 308 -16.87 4.27 -1.11
N GLY A 309 -15.57 4.00 -0.97
CA GLY A 309 -14.72 4.44 0.14
C GLY A 309 -14.93 3.64 1.43
N GLN A 310 -15.66 2.53 1.39
CA GLN A 310 -16.05 1.76 2.57
C GLN A 310 -15.16 0.52 2.75
N PRO A 311 -14.91 0.08 4.00
CA PRO A 311 -15.40 0.66 5.26
C PRO A 311 -14.58 1.87 5.77
N GLY A 312 -13.50 2.25 5.07
CA GLY A 312 -12.56 3.30 5.49
C GLY A 312 -13.21 4.63 5.90
N LEU A 313 -14.18 5.12 5.13
CA LEU A 313 -14.94 6.34 5.46
C LEU A 313 -15.71 6.23 6.78
N ALA A 314 -16.38 5.10 7.03
CA ALA A 314 -17.11 4.89 8.27
C ALA A 314 -16.17 4.79 9.48
N LEU A 315 -15.00 4.15 9.30
CA LEU A 315 -13.97 4.08 10.33
C LEU A 315 -13.32 5.45 10.60
N LEU A 316 -13.15 6.28 9.58
CA LEU A 316 -12.70 7.66 9.74
C LEU A 316 -13.70 8.50 10.56
N GLN A 317 -15.00 8.38 10.26
CA GLN A 317 -16.07 9.01 11.02
C GLN A 317 -16.05 8.56 12.49
N LEU A 318 -15.90 7.25 12.73
CA LEU A 318 -15.74 6.70 14.08
C LEU A 318 -14.51 7.29 14.79
N ALA A 319 -13.36 7.39 14.12
CA ALA A 319 -12.13 7.96 14.68
C ALA A 319 -12.28 9.46 15.04
N ARG A 320 -13.18 10.19 14.35
CA ARG A 320 -13.55 11.58 14.67
C ARG A 320 -14.60 11.70 15.79
N GLY A 321 -15.15 10.59 16.26
CA GLY A 321 -16.23 10.55 17.25
C GLY A 321 -17.64 10.73 16.66
N GLU A 322 -17.78 10.67 15.34
CA GLU A 322 -19.04 10.84 14.61
C GLU A 322 -19.84 9.52 14.53
N VAL A 323 -20.05 8.88 15.68
CA VAL A 323 -20.56 7.49 15.79
C VAL A 323 -21.88 7.27 15.04
N ALA A 324 -22.83 8.21 15.15
CA ALA A 324 -24.13 8.09 14.49
C ALA A 324 -24.05 8.13 12.96
N ASP A 325 -23.13 8.90 12.40
CA ASP A 325 -22.96 9.02 10.96
C ASP A 325 -22.12 7.85 10.40
N ALA A 326 -21.12 7.39 11.17
CA ALA A 326 -20.43 6.12 10.91
C ALA A 326 -21.42 4.96 10.79
N GLY A 327 -22.39 4.87 11.73
CA GLY A 327 -23.42 3.83 11.74
C GLY A 327 -24.30 3.83 10.48
N LYS A 328 -24.75 5.02 10.04
CA LYS A 328 -25.51 5.14 8.79
C LYS A 328 -24.67 4.80 7.56
N SER A 329 -23.42 5.24 7.54
CA SER A 329 -22.50 5.01 6.43
C SER A 329 -22.24 3.52 6.22
N ILE A 330 -21.87 2.80 7.29
CA ILE A 330 -21.59 1.36 7.20
C ILE A 330 -22.84 0.54 6.93
N ALA A 331 -23.99 0.90 7.52
CA ALA A 331 -25.26 0.20 7.26
C ALA A 331 -25.67 0.29 5.78
N ARG A 332 -25.50 1.47 5.15
CA ARG A 332 -25.75 1.65 3.72
C ARG A 332 -24.80 0.80 2.88
N ALA A 333 -23.52 0.75 3.23
CA ALA A 333 -22.53 -0.06 2.52
C ALA A 333 -22.84 -1.55 2.60
N VAL A 334 -23.16 -2.05 3.80
CA VAL A 334 -23.55 -3.44 4.05
C VAL A 334 -24.82 -3.79 3.27
N ALA A 335 -25.84 -2.92 3.28
CA ALA A 335 -27.07 -3.11 2.52
C ALA A 335 -26.82 -3.12 1.00
N ALA A 336 -25.95 -2.25 0.48
CA ALA A 336 -25.59 -2.21 -0.94
C ALA A 336 -24.81 -3.47 -1.37
N ALA A 337 -23.96 -4.01 -0.48
CA ALA A 337 -23.23 -5.25 -0.71
C ALA A 337 -24.12 -6.50 -0.69
N ALA A 338 -25.43 -6.39 -0.41
CA ALA A 338 -26.35 -7.54 -0.40
C ALA A 338 -26.74 -8.04 -1.81
N GLY A 339 -26.48 -7.27 -2.88
CA GLY A 339 -26.59 -7.69 -4.28
C GLY A 339 -27.77 -8.61 -4.64
N ILE A 340 -27.53 -9.58 -5.53
CA ILE A 340 -28.52 -10.61 -5.95
C ILE A 340 -28.41 -11.87 -5.07
N GLY A 341 -27.62 -11.82 -3.99
CA GLY A 341 -27.40 -12.93 -3.06
C GLY A 341 -26.32 -13.93 -3.51
N GLY A 342 -25.36 -13.49 -4.35
CA GLY A 342 -24.30 -14.36 -4.86
C GLY A 342 -23.12 -14.57 -3.89
N PRO A 343 -22.25 -15.57 -4.10
CA PRO A 343 -21.05 -15.79 -3.29
C PRO A 343 -20.12 -14.57 -3.17
N ALA A 344 -19.96 -13.80 -4.25
CA ALA A 344 -19.17 -12.56 -4.26
C ALA A 344 -19.72 -11.47 -3.32
N ASP A 345 -21.05 -11.39 -3.16
CA ASP A 345 -21.72 -10.43 -2.27
C ASP A 345 -21.39 -10.73 -0.81
N ARG A 346 -21.32 -12.02 -0.45
CA ARG A 346 -20.97 -12.47 0.92
C ARG A 346 -19.56 -12.06 1.32
N LEU A 347 -18.58 -12.16 0.42
CA LEU A 347 -17.21 -11.74 0.71
C LEU A 347 -17.05 -10.22 0.79
N LYS A 348 -17.79 -9.46 -0.04
CA LYS A 348 -17.87 -8.00 0.10
C LYS A 348 -18.40 -7.63 1.48
N ARG A 349 -19.47 -8.28 1.93
CA ARG A 349 -20.01 -8.09 3.28
C ARG A 349 -19.00 -8.47 4.36
N ALA A 350 -18.30 -9.59 4.23
CA ALA A 350 -17.27 -10.00 5.20
C ALA A 350 -16.18 -8.94 5.46
N ARG A 351 -15.90 -8.06 4.49
CA ARG A 351 -14.96 -6.94 4.66
C ARG A 351 -15.55 -5.73 5.37
N LEU A 352 -16.87 -5.58 5.34
CA LEU A 352 -17.61 -4.48 5.97
C LEU A 352 -18.06 -4.82 7.40
N LEU A 353 -18.40 -6.08 7.66
CA LEU A 353 -18.96 -6.52 8.94
C LEU A 353 -18.06 -6.23 10.17
N PRO A 354 -16.72 -6.40 10.13
CA PRO A 354 -15.87 -6.02 11.26
C PRO A 354 -16.02 -4.54 11.66
N ALA A 355 -16.02 -3.63 10.69
CA ALA A 355 -16.25 -2.21 10.95
C ALA A 355 -17.67 -1.95 11.47
N GLN A 356 -18.68 -2.68 10.97
CA GLN A 356 -20.04 -2.59 11.50
C GLN A 356 -20.11 -3.00 12.98
N VAL A 357 -19.39 -4.04 13.38
CA VAL A 357 -19.29 -4.47 14.78
C VAL A 357 -18.65 -3.38 15.64
N ASP A 358 -17.49 -2.86 15.25
CA ASP A 358 -16.81 -1.78 15.99
C ASP A 358 -17.70 -0.54 16.17
N ILE A 359 -18.37 -0.11 15.10
CA ILE A 359 -19.25 1.06 15.10
C ILE A 359 -20.51 0.82 15.94
N ALA A 360 -21.12 -0.36 15.82
CA ALA A 360 -22.32 -0.71 16.59
C ALA A 360 -22.02 -0.81 18.09
N LEU A 361 -20.87 -1.37 18.47
CA LEU A 361 -20.42 -1.40 19.87
C LEU A 361 -20.15 0.00 20.41
N ALA A 362 -19.52 0.88 19.62
CA ALA A 362 -19.33 2.28 20.00
C ALA A 362 -20.65 3.06 20.15
N ALA A 363 -21.69 2.66 19.42
CA ALA A 363 -23.04 3.21 19.53
C ALA A 363 -23.87 2.59 20.67
N GLY A 364 -23.40 1.51 21.30
CA GLY A 364 -24.17 0.71 22.25
C GLY A 364 -25.28 -0.13 21.62
N ASP A 365 -25.26 -0.32 20.29
CA ASP A 365 -26.22 -1.13 19.54
C ASP A 365 -25.77 -2.60 19.47
N LEU A 366 -25.95 -3.32 20.58
CA LEU A 366 -25.54 -4.73 20.71
C LEU A 366 -26.28 -5.65 19.73
N GLU A 367 -27.50 -5.30 19.33
CA GLU A 367 -28.29 -6.12 18.42
C GLU A 367 -27.70 -6.12 17.01
N THR A 368 -27.37 -4.93 16.49
CA THR A 368 -26.68 -4.81 15.19
C THR A 368 -25.32 -5.50 15.22
N ALA A 369 -24.55 -5.34 16.31
CA ALA A 369 -23.26 -6.02 16.46
C ALA A 369 -23.44 -7.56 16.44
N ARG A 370 -24.44 -8.10 17.15
CA ARG A 370 -24.74 -9.53 17.20
C ARG A 370 -25.08 -10.10 15.83
N LEU A 371 -25.96 -9.44 15.09
CA LEU A 371 -26.34 -9.86 13.73
C LEU A 371 -25.13 -9.86 12.78
N ALA A 372 -24.28 -8.84 12.87
CA ALA A 372 -23.07 -8.75 12.05
C ALA A 372 -22.06 -9.87 12.37
N VAL A 373 -21.88 -10.20 13.66
CA VAL A 373 -21.02 -11.31 14.09
C VAL A 373 -21.56 -12.67 13.60
N GLU A 374 -22.85 -12.93 13.78
CA GLU A 374 -23.48 -14.20 13.35
C GLU A 374 -23.32 -14.43 11.84
N GLU A 375 -23.47 -13.37 11.04
CA GLU A 375 -23.24 -13.45 9.61
C GLU A 375 -21.75 -13.67 9.28
N LEU A 376 -20.85 -12.94 9.92
CA LEU A 376 -19.41 -13.08 9.70
C LEU A 376 -18.90 -14.48 10.05
N GLU A 377 -19.42 -15.10 11.11
CA GLU A 377 -19.14 -16.49 11.48
C GLU A 377 -19.66 -17.48 10.44
N THR A 378 -20.87 -17.25 9.91
CA THR A 378 -21.44 -18.07 8.84
C THR A 378 -20.57 -18.01 7.59
N ILE A 379 -20.11 -16.81 7.21
CA ILE A 379 -19.17 -16.64 6.10
C ILE A 379 -17.84 -17.33 6.42
N ALA A 380 -17.25 -17.11 7.60
CA ALA A 380 -15.98 -17.74 7.96
C ALA A 380 -16.04 -19.28 7.93
N ALA A 381 -17.17 -19.87 8.35
CA ALA A 381 -17.38 -21.32 8.31
C ALA A 381 -17.44 -21.88 6.89
N ASP A 382 -18.12 -21.20 5.97
CA ASP A 382 -18.29 -21.64 4.59
C ASP A 382 -16.97 -21.56 3.78
N TYR A 383 -16.15 -20.55 4.05
CA TYR A 383 -14.91 -20.31 3.31
C TYR A 383 -13.67 -20.96 3.95
N GLY A 384 -13.68 -21.18 5.26
CA GLY A 384 -12.65 -21.93 5.98
C GLY A 384 -11.24 -21.33 5.98
N ARG A 385 -11.08 -20.04 5.63
CA ARG A 385 -9.77 -19.37 5.56
C ARG A 385 -9.36 -18.75 6.91
N PRO A 386 -8.05 -18.78 7.27
CA PRO A 386 -7.56 -18.20 8.52
C PRO A 386 -7.96 -16.74 8.72
N LEU A 387 -7.92 -15.91 7.67
CA LEU A 387 -8.26 -14.49 7.72
C LEU A 387 -9.71 -14.26 8.19
N PHE A 388 -10.69 -14.89 7.53
CA PHE A 388 -12.10 -14.72 7.90
C PHE A 388 -12.42 -15.35 9.26
N ARG A 389 -11.79 -16.49 9.57
CA ARG A 389 -11.97 -17.13 10.87
C ARG A 389 -11.42 -16.29 12.02
N ALA A 390 -10.23 -15.74 11.88
CA ALA A 390 -9.65 -14.86 12.89
C ALA A 390 -10.46 -13.56 13.04
N GLY A 391 -10.91 -12.96 11.93
CA GLY A 391 -11.82 -11.81 11.94
C GLY A 391 -13.13 -12.09 12.69
N ALA A 392 -13.81 -13.20 12.38
CA ALA A 392 -15.05 -13.60 13.05
C ALA A 392 -14.85 -13.82 14.56
N MET A 393 -13.76 -14.48 14.95
CA MET A 393 -13.45 -14.70 16.37
C MET A 393 -13.12 -13.39 17.10
N THR A 394 -12.45 -12.44 16.43
CA THR A 394 -12.20 -11.10 16.99
C THR A 394 -13.51 -10.38 17.25
N ALA A 395 -14.39 -10.31 16.25
CA ALA A 395 -15.69 -9.66 16.36
C ALA A 395 -16.60 -10.31 17.42
N ARG A 396 -16.61 -11.64 17.52
CA ARG A 396 -17.32 -12.37 18.58
C ARG A 396 -16.79 -12.01 19.97
N GLY A 397 -15.48 -11.92 20.13
CA GLY A 397 -14.85 -11.51 21.38
C GLY A 397 -15.19 -10.07 21.77
N GLU A 398 -15.17 -9.15 20.81
CA GLU A 398 -15.55 -7.74 21.01
C GLU A 398 -17.01 -7.60 21.41
N LEU A 399 -17.92 -8.35 20.80
CA LEU A 399 -19.32 -8.41 21.21
C LEU A 399 -19.47 -8.89 22.66
N LEU A 400 -18.78 -9.98 23.03
CA LEU A 400 -18.82 -10.51 24.40
C LEU A 400 -18.27 -9.50 25.42
N LEU A 401 -17.26 -8.71 25.06
CA LEU A 401 -16.79 -7.60 25.89
C LEU A 401 -17.85 -6.51 26.03
N GLY A 402 -18.54 -6.15 24.95
CA GLY A 402 -19.67 -5.22 24.98
C GLY A 402 -20.87 -5.71 25.79
N GLU A 403 -21.04 -7.04 25.89
CA GLU A 403 -22.03 -7.70 26.76
C GLU A 403 -21.54 -7.91 28.20
N GLU A 404 -20.36 -7.40 28.56
CA GLU A 404 -19.72 -7.56 29.88
C GLU A 404 -19.40 -9.03 30.25
N LYS A 405 -19.23 -9.91 29.26
CA LYS A 405 -18.91 -11.34 29.42
C LYS A 405 -17.43 -11.62 29.19
N ALA A 406 -16.55 -10.96 29.93
CA ALA A 406 -15.10 -11.04 29.76
C ALA A 406 -14.56 -12.49 29.84
N ALA A 407 -15.05 -13.29 30.79
CA ALA A 407 -14.63 -14.69 30.96
C ALA A 407 -14.93 -15.57 29.72
N GLU A 408 -16.00 -15.27 28.97
CA GLU A 408 -16.32 -15.96 27.72
C GLU A 408 -15.49 -15.40 26.55
N ALA A 409 -15.19 -14.09 26.56
CA ALA A 409 -14.40 -13.41 25.54
C ALA A 409 -12.92 -13.83 25.55
N THR A 410 -12.30 -13.96 26.72
CA THR A 410 -10.87 -14.27 26.91
C THR A 410 -10.39 -15.48 26.08
N PRO A 411 -11.00 -16.68 26.17
CA PRO A 411 -10.54 -17.84 25.42
C PRO A 411 -10.74 -17.68 23.90
N ILE A 412 -11.76 -16.95 23.45
CA ILE A 412 -12.04 -16.71 22.03
C ILE A 412 -11.01 -15.74 21.45
N LEU A 413 -10.77 -14.61 22.12
CA LEU A 413 -9.78 -13.61 21.69
C LEU A 413 -8.36 -14.15 21.74
N GLY A 414 -8.02 -14.98 22.74
CA GLY A 414 -6.72 -15.64 22.83
C GLY A 414 -6.49 -16.69 21.74
N GLN A 415 -7.55 -17.31 21.20
CA GLN A 415 -7.45 -18.15 20.01
C GLN A 415 -7.37 -17.30 18.73
N SER A 416 -8.16 -16.24 18.64
CA SER A 416 -8.15 -15.30 17.50
C SER A 416 -6.77 -14.70 17.29
N TRP A 417 -6.16 -14.14 18.35
CA TRP A 417 -4.82 -13.58 18.30
C TRP A 417 -3.76 -14.59 17.81
N ARG A 418 -3.78 -15.82 18.32
CA ARG A 418 -2.86 -16.88 17.86
C ARG A 418 -3.06 -17.24 16.39
N LEU A 419 -4.30 -17.20 15.90
CA LEU A 419 -4.58 -17.42 14.47
C LEU A 419 -4.09 -16.24 13.62
N TRP A 420 -4.28 -15.00 14.08
CA TRP A 420 -3.69 -13.83 13.40
C TRP A 420 -2.17 -13.88 13.35
N GLN A 421 -1.50 -14.42 14.38
CA GLN A 421 -0.04 -14.60 14.36
C GLN A 421 0.47 -15.56 13.30
N THR A 422 -0.36 -16.47 12.79
CA THR A 422 0.02 -17.34 11.67
C THR A 422 -0.16 -16.65 10.33
N THR A 423 -0.62 -15.39 10.32
CA THR A 423 -0.78 -14.57 9.11
C THR A 423 0.32 -13.51 9.03
N ASP A 424 0.63 -13.05 7.83
CA ASP A 424 1.61 -11.99 7.57
C ASP A 424 1.02 -10.57 7.75
N LEU A 425 0.15 -10.41 8.76
CA LEU A 425 -0.68 -9.22 8.99
C LEU A 425 -0.41 -8.62 10.38
N PRO A 426 0.68 -7.84 10.54
CA PRO A 426 1.13 -7.37 11.84
C PRO A 426 0.16 -6.39 12.51
N TYR A 427 -0.57 -5.58 11.73
CA TYR A 427 -1.53 -4.62 12.29
C TYR A 427 -2.75 -5.32 12.88
N GLU A 428 -3.37 -6.21 12.11
CA GLU A 428 -4.53 -7.01 12.51
C GLU A 428 -4.19 -7.92 13.70
N SER A 429 -2.99 -8.53 13.71
CA SER A 429 -2.48 -9.31 14.84
C SER A 429 -2.32 -8.46 16.11
N ALA A 430 -1.82 -7.23 15.99
CA ALA A 430 -1.67 -6.31 17.12
C ALA A 430 -3.03 -5.82 17.66
N GLN A 431 -4.00 -5.55 16.79
CA GLN A 431 -5.36 -5.22 17.20
C GLN A 431 -6.04 -6.38 17.93
N ALA A 432 -5.97 -7.61 17.41
CA ALA A 432 -6.51 -8.77 18.09
C ALA A 432 -5.83 -9.01 19.47
N ARG A 433 -4.53 -8.77 19.56
CA ARG A 433 -3.79 -8.84 20.83
C ARG A 433 -4.23 -7.78 21.83
N LEU A 434 -4.49 -6.55 21.36
CA LEU A 434 -5.04 -5.48 22.18
C LEU A 434 -6.39 -5.89 22.77
N ARG A 435 -7.32 -6.40 21.94
CA ARG A 435 -8.62 -6.89 22.43
C ARG A 435 -8.50 -8.03 23.42
N TYR A 436 -7.58 -8.97 23.18
CA TYR A 436 -7.29 -10.04 24.13
C TYR A 436 -6.80 -9.50 25.48
N ALA A 437 -5.95 -8.46 25.47
CA ALA A 437 -5.49 -7.81 26.68
C ALA A 437 -6.64 -7.09 27.43
N GLU A 438 -7.54 -6.42 26.72
CA GLU A 438 -8.75 -5.81 27.30
C GLU A 438 -9.61 -6.89 27.99
N ALA A 439 -9.79 -8.06 27.37
CA ALA A 439 -10.52 -9.17 27.96
C ALA A 439 -9.84 -9.74 29.21
N LEU A 440 -8.52 -9.95 29.17
CA LEU A 440 -7.75 -10.40 30.33
C LEU A 440 -7.88 -9.43 31.52
N ALA A 441 -7.82 -8.13 31.27
CA ALA A 441 -7.96 -7.13 32.32
C ALA A 441 -9.38 -7.18 32.94
N ALA A 442 -10.41 -7.28 32.09
CA ALA A 442 -11.80 -7.39 32.54
C ALA A 442 -12.13 -8.74 33.24
N ASP A 443 -11.41 -9.81 32.90
CA ASP A 443 -11.50 -11.15 33.50
C ASP A 443 -10.63 -11.30 34.77
N GLY A 444 -9.98 -10.22 35.22
CA GLY A 444 -9.24 -10.19 36.48
C GLY A 444 -7.77 -10.62 36.42
N ASP A 445 -7.15 -10.66 35.23
CA ASP A 445 -5.71 -10.88 35.04
C ASP A 445 -5.00 -9.65 34.43
N PRO A 446 -4.91 -8.53 35.17
CA PRO A 446 -4.27 -7.30 34.68
C PRO A 446 -2.75 -7.46 34.45
N ALA A 447 -2.10 -8.41 35.14
CA ALA A 447 -0.66 -8.62 34.98
C ALA A 447 -0.32 -9.25 33.63
N THR A 448 -1.13 -10.21 33.16
CA THR A 448 -1.02 -10.74 31.79
C THR A 448 -1.47 -9.72 30.77
N ALA A 449 -2.60 -9.04 31.00
CA ALA A 449 -3.09 -7.97 30.13
C ALA A 449 -2.01 -6.92 29.85
N ARG A 450 -1.32 -6.43 30.89
CA ARG A 450 -0.23 -5.45 30.74
C ARG A 450 0.91 -5.94 29.84
N ARG A 451 1.30 -7.22 29.92
CA ARG A 451 2.34 -7.80 29.06
C ARG A 451 1.91 -7.81 27.60
N ASP A 452 0.66 -8.19 27.34
CA ASP A 452 0.10 -8.21 25.99
C ASP A 452 -0.10 -6.81 25.42
N LEU A 453 -0.52 -5.83 26.24
CA LEU A 453 -0.59 -4.41 25.86
C LEU A 453 0.78 -3.86 25.46
N LEU A 454 1.85 -4.12 26.23
CA LEU A 454 3.20 -3.67 25.88
C LEU A 454 3.69 -4.25 24.55
N ALA A 455 3.33 -5.50 24.26
CA ALA A 455 3.74 -6.14 23.03
C ALA A 455 2.89 -5.67 21.83
N ALA A 456 1.58 -5.42 22.01
CA ALA A 456 0.76 -4.75 20.99
C ALA A 456 1.29 -3.33 20.69
N ARG A 457 1.63 -2.57 21.75
CA ARG A 457 2.26 -1.25 21.65
C ARG A 457 3.53 -1.27 20.79
N SER A 458 4.42 -2.23 21.05
CA SER A 458 5.67 -2.36 20.29
C SER A 458 5.42 -2.59 18.79
N THR A 459 4.39 -3.35 18.42
CA THR A 459 4.02 -3.54 17.02
C THR A 459 3.44 -2.26 16.42
N PHE A 460 2.51 -1.60 17.11
CA PHE A 460 1.93 -0.33 16.65
C PHE A 460 2.99 0.76 16.49
N GLU A 461 4.00 0.80 17.36
CA GLU A 461 5.12 1.74 17.29
C GLU A 461 5.96 1.53 16.03
N ARG A 462 6.30 0.27 15.73
CA ARG A 462 7.03 -0.09 14.50
C ARG A 462 6.26 0.24 13.22
N LEU A 463 4.93 0.10 13.26
CA LEU A 463 4.07 0.39 12.12
C LEU A 463 3.80 1.91 11.96
N GLY A 464 3.88 2.68 13.04
CA GLY A 464 3.45 4.08 13.06
C GLY A 464 1.93 4.25 13.26
N ALA A 465 1.27 3.29 13.92
CA ALA A 465 -0.17 3.29 14.17
C ALA A 465 -0.57 4.27 15.29
N ALA A 466 -0.59 5.57 14.99
CA ALA A 466 -0.66 6.62 16.01
C ALA A 466 -1.93 6.57 16.88
N LEU A 467 -3.08 6.22 16.31
CA LEU A 467 -4.35 6.12 17.05
C LEU A 467 -4.35 4.93 18.02
N ASP A 468 -3.90 3.75 17.56
CA ASP A 468 -3.81 2.56 18.40
C ASP A 468 -2.76 2.72 19.50
N LEU A 469 -1.64 3.39 19.22
CA LEU A 469 -0.65 3.75 20.24
C LEU A 469 -1.27 4.58 21.37
N GLN A 470 -2.05 5.61 21.02
CA GLN A 470 -2.73 6.44 22.03
C GLN A 470 -3.69 5.61 22.88
N ARG A 471 -4.44 4.69 22.25
CA ARG A 471 -5.36 3.79 22.94
C ARG A 471 -4.63 2.85 23.91
N VAL A 472 -3.55 2.21 23.45
CA VAL A 472 -2.75 1.31 24.30
C VAL A 472 -2.09 2.06 25.45
N ASP A 473 -1.54 3.25 25.19
CA ASP A 473 -0.92 4.08 26.22
C ASP A 473 -1.95 4.50 27.29
N ALA A 474 -3.20 4.79 26.90
CA ALA A 474 -4.29 5.09 27.84
C ALA A 474 -4.63 3.89 28.73
N LEU A 475 -4.73 2.68 28.15
CA LEU A 475 -5.00 1.46 28.91
C LEU A 475 -3.87 1.12 29.90
N LEU A 476 -2.61 1.24 29.46
CA LEU A 476 -1.43 1.02 30.30
C LEU A 476 -1.31 2.01 31.46
N ALA A 477 -1.85 3.23 31.29
CA ALA A 477 -1.92 4.25 32.34
C ALA A 477 -3.05 3.98 33.35
N GLY A 478 -4.19 3.44 32.90
CA GLY A 478 -5.33 3.09 33.75
C GLY A 478 -4.99 2.07 34.86
N ASP A 479 -4.13 1.09 34.58
CA ASP A 479 -3.67 0.09 35.56
C ASP A 479 -2.85 0.68 36.73
N THR A 480 -2.25 1.86 36.57
CA THR A 480 -1.41 2.47 37.61
C THR A 480 -2.21 3.05 38.78
N VAL A 481 -3.53 3.18 38.63
CA VAL A 481 -4.45 3.71 39.66
C VAL A 481 -5.06 2.59 40.53
N GLY A 482 -4.95 1.32 40.12
CA GLY A 482 -5.58 0.18 40.80
C GLY A 482 -4.87 -0.38 42.04
N ALA A 483 -3.68 0.12 42.42
CA ALA A 483 -2.88 -0.44 43.53
C ALA A 483 -2.99 0.35 44.86
N ALA A 484 -3.83 1.38 44.95
CA ALA A 484 -3.98 2.17 46.18
C ALA A 484 -5.45 2.52 46.49
N GLY A 485 -6.08 1.70 47.34
CA GLY A 485 -7.10 2.15 48.30
C GLY A 485 -8.54 2.33 47.82
N ALA A 486 -9.44 1.51 48.38
CA ALA A 486 -10.88 1.71 48.33
C ALA A 486 -11.30 3.06 48.94
N GLY A 487 -12.19 3.79 48.24
CA GLY A 487 -12.85 5.00 48.73
C GLY A 487 -13.83 5.57 47.70
N SER A 488 -15.12 5.47 48.00
CA SER A 488 -16.27 5.95 47.23
C SER A 488 -16.23 7.44 46.86
N GLY A 489 -16.74 7.80 45.67
CA GLY A 489 -17.20 9.17 45.38
C GLY A 489 -17.20 9.50 43.89
N ALA A 490 -18.35 9.91 43.38
CA ALA A 490 -18.57 10.28 41.99
C ALA A 490 -17.68 11.43 41.49
N ALA A 491 -17.42 11.38 40.17
CA ALA A 491 -16.97 12.45 39.28
C ALA A 491 -15.53 12.99 39.43
N SER A 492 -14.84 12.99 38.29
CA SER A 492 -13.53 13.60 37.96
C SER A 492 -12.26 12.96 38.55
N GLY A 493 -11.56 12.14 37.74
CA GLY A 493 -10.20 11.65 38.01
C GLY A 493 -9.12 12.49 37.28
N PRO A 494 -7.89 12.61 37.81
CA PRO A 494 -6.94 13.63 37.41
C PRO A 494 -6.16 13.22 36.15
N ALA A 495 -6.03 14.17 35.23
CA ALA A 495 -5.00 14.14 34.20
C ALA A 495 -3.63 13.95 34.87
N HIS A 496 -2.79 13.04 34.38
CA HIS A 496 -1.35 13.17 34.59
C HIS A 496 -0.99 14.54 34.02
N ALA A 497 -0.79 15.52 34.91
CA ALA A 497 -0.71 16.91 34.53
C ALA A 497 0.32 17.05 33.40
N ALA A 498 -0.15 17.45 32.23
CA ALA A 498 0.69 17.85 31.11
C ALA A 498 1.62 18.95 31.62
N VAL A 499 2.86 18.60 31.95
CA VAL A 499 3.83 19.59 32.43
C VAL A 499 4.43 20.23 31.20
N ARG A 500 4.24 21.53 31.09
CA ARG A 500 4.92 22.34 30.08
C ARG A 500 6.37 22.46 30.50
N VAL A 501 7.27 21.96 29.66
CA VAL A 501 8.71 21.95 29.93
C VAL A 501 9.44 22.49 28.72
N THR A 502 10.52 23.22 28.96
CA THR A 502 11.46 23.61 27.91
C THR A 502 12.51 22.52 27.75
N ARG A 503 12.71 22.05 26.53
CA ARG A 503 13.73 21.06 26.17
C ARG A 503 14.39 21.44 24.86
N THR A 504 15.57 20.89 24.65
CA THR A 504 16.21 20.90 23.33
C THR A 504 15.90 19.59 22.63
N PHE A 505 15.29 19.68 21.46
CA PHE A 505 14.91 18.53 20.65
C PHE A 505 15.90 18.36 19.51
N MET A 506 16.48 17.17 19.37
CA MET A 506 17.37 16.80 18.29
C MET A 506 16.67 15.78 17.39
N PHE A 507 16.70 16.04 16.08
CA PHE A 507 16.34 15.06 15.06
C PHE A 507 17.57 14.71 14.25
N THR A 508 17.78 13.42 14.03
CA THR A 508 18.82 12.88 13.16
C THR A 508 18.18 12.05 12.07
N ASP A 509 18.82 11.98 10.91
CA ASP A 509 18.35 11.20 9.78
C ASP A 509 19.51 10.84 8.85
N ILE A 510 19.49 9.64 8.26
CA ILE A 510 20.46 9.21 7.25
C ILE A 510 20.09 9.82 5.90
N VAL A 511 21.03 10.59 5.34
CA VAL A 511 20.88 11.18 4.01
C VAL A 511 20.89 10.06 2.96
N THR A 512 19.87 10.03 2.10
CA THR A 512 19.71 9.06 0.99
C THR A 512 19.68 7.59 1.44
N SER A 513 19.06 7.30 2.59
CA SER A 513 18.92 5.94 3.15
C SER A 513 18.30 4.94 2.17
N THR A 514 17.31 5.37 1.39
CA THR A 514 16.63 4.54 0.37
C THR A 514 17.56 4.13 -0.78
N ASP A 515 18.43 5.03 -1.24
CA ASP A 515 19.41 4.73 -2.29
C ASP A 515 20.49 3.78 -1.77
N LEU A 516 20.92 3.97 -0.53
CA LEU A 516 21.90 3.09 0.13
C LEU A 516 21.34 1.68 0.31
N LEU A 517 20.07 1.54 0.73
CA LEU A 517 19.38 0.25 0.81
C LEU A 517 19.33 -0.45 -0.55
N GLY A 518 18.95 0.26 -1.61
CA GLY A 518 18.86 -0.30 -2.96
C GLY A 518 20.17 -0.81 -3.54
N VAL A 519 21.31 -0.23 -3.12
CA VAL A 519 22.65 -0.65 -3.57
C VAL A 519 23.24 -1.77 -2.72
N MET A 520 22.97 -1.77 -1.41
CA MET A 520 23.61 -2.69 -0.45
C MET A 520 22.81 -3.98 -0.21
N GLY A 521 21.49 -3.96 -0.45
CA GLY A 521 20.59 -5.06 -0.12
C GLY A 521 20.23 -5.12 1.36
N ASP A 522 19.12 -5.79 1.67
CA ASP A 522 18.46 -5.74 2.98
C ASP A 522 19.32 -6.27 4.14
N GLU A 523 20.07 -7.36 3.93
CA GLU A 523 20.92 -7.98 4.96
C GLU A 523 22.07 -7.06 5.38
N ALA A 524 22.82 -6.52 4.40
CA ALA A 524 23.94 -5.62 4.68
C ALA A 524 23.47 -4.28 5.26
N TRP A 525 22.32 -3.77 4.81
CA TRP A 525 21.73 -2.57 5.38
C TRP A 525 21.31 -2.75 6.85
N THR A 526 20.77 -3.92 7.20
CA THR A 526 20.38 -4.25 8.59
C THR A 526 21.60 -4.22 9.52
N GLU A 527 22.75 -4.74 9.08
CA GLU A 527 24.00 -4.69 9.86
C GLU A 527 24.51 -3.25 10.04
N VAL A 528 24.45 -2.44 8.98
CA VAL A 528 24.83 -1.02 9.03
C VAL A 528 23.93 -0.25 9.98
N LEU A 529 22.61 -0.44 9.93
CA LEU A 529 21.66 0.17 10.85
C LEU A 529 21.92 -0.26 12.30
N ALA A 530 22.11 -1.56 12.55
CA ALA A 530 22.38 -2.06 13.90
C ALA A 530 23.67 -1.46 14.50
N TRP A 531 24.70 -1.24 13.67
CA TRP A 531 25.90 -0.53 14.09
C TRP A 531 25.64 0.98 14.30
N HIS A 532 24.98 1.63 13.36
CA HIS A 532 24.64 3.05 13.41
C HIS A 532 23.84 3.38 14.68
N ASP A 533 22.78 2.64 14.93
CA ASP A 533 21.92 2.75 16.11
C ASP A 533 22.72 2.66 17.41
N ARG A 534 23.63 1.69 17.49
CA ARG A 534 24.46 1.47 18.67
C ARG A 534 25.41 2.65 18.91
N GLU A 535 26.01 3.19 17.86
CA GLU A 535 26.89 4.36 17.97
C GLU A 535 26.15 5.62 18.37
N LEU A 536 24.97 5.87 17.80
CA LEU A 536 24.14 7.03 18.12
C LEU A 536 23.59 6.94 19.55
N ARG A 537 23.07 5.77 19.97
CA ARG A 537 22.65 5.54 21.37
C ARG A 537 23.78 5.73 22.36
N ALA A 538 25.00 5.31 22.02
CA ALA A 538 26.17 5.55 22.86
C ALA A 538 26.51 7.06 22.97
N ALA A 539 26.32 7.84 21.91
CA ALA A 539 26.46 9.29 21.96
C ALA A 539 25.35 9.93 22.81
N PHE A 540 24.09 9.53 22.64
CA PHE A 540 22.97 10.06 23.44
C PHE A 540 23.23 9.83 24.94
N ALA A 541 23.59 8.60 25.32
CA ALA A 541 23.89 8.26 26.70
C ALA A 541 25.07 9.06 27.28
N ALA A 542 26.14 9.28 26.48
CA ALA A 542 27.30 10.06 26.91
C ALA A 542 26.98 11.54 27.18
N HIS A 543 25.96 12.08 26.52
CA HIS A 543 25.56 13.48 26.60
C HIS A 543 24.18 13.67 27.23
N ARG A 544 23.70 12.72 28.05
CA ARG A 544 22.42 12.82 28.78
C ARG A 544 21.21 13.09 27.89
N GLY A 545 21.21 12.53 26.69
CA GLY A 545 20.08 12.55 25.77
C GLY A 545 19.06 11.46 26.11
N ASP A 546 17.80 11.84 26.22
CA ASP A 546 16.68 10.91 26.34
C ASP A 546 16.18 10.56 24.93
N GLU A 547 16.41 9.33 24.48
CA GLU A 547 15.82 8.81 23.23
C GLU A 547 14.29 8.78 23.40
N VAL A 548 13.59 9.58 22.59
CA VAL A 548 12.13 9.71 22.61
C VAL A 548 11.50 8.74 21.60
N SER A 549 12.05 8.68 20.38
CA SER A 549 11.62 7.72 19.36
C SER A 549 12.73 7.46 18.34
N HIS A 550 12.64 6.33 17.64
CA HIS A 550 13.55 5.89 16.59
C HIS A 550 12.74 5.46 15.36
N THR A 551 12.98 6.09 14.21
CA THR A 551 12.23 5.88 12.96
C THR A 551 13.12 5.26 11.89
N GLY A 552 13.64 4.05 12.13
CA GLY A 552 14.36 3.24 11.13
C GLY A 552 15.75 3.76 10.74
N ASP A 553 15.83 4.98 10.19
CA ASP A 553 17.03 5.65 9.70
C ASP A 553 17.29 7.00 10.40
N GLY A 554 16.53 7.31 11.44
CA GLY A 554 16.64 8.57 12.19
C GLY A 554 16.15 8.47 13.63
N PHE A 555 16.66 9.37 14.48
CA PHE A 555 16.32 9.44 15.91
C PHE A 555 15.71 10.78 16.30
N PHE A 556 14.74 10.73 17.21
CA PHE A 556 14.25 11.87 17.97
C PHE A 556 14.74 11.76 19.42
N VAL A 557 15.53 12.75 19.86
CA VAL A 557 16.15 12.77 21.18
C VAL A 557 15.84 14.10 21.87
N ALA A 558 15.54 14.07 23.16
CA ALA A 558 15.33 15.25 23.98
C ALA A 558 16.49 15.44 24.96
N PHE A 559 16.90 16.69 25.15
CA PHE A 559 17.93 17.09 26.09
C PHE A 559 17.37 18.14 27.06
N GLU A 560 17.76 18.04 28.33
CA GLU A 560 17.47 19.06 29.32
C GLU A 560 18.17 20.38 28.96
N LEU A 561 19.42 20.30 28.47
CA LEU A 561 20.28 21.45 28.17
C LEU A 561 20.64 21.50 26.69
N ALA A 562 20.60 22.69 26.09
CA ALA A 562 20.96 22.89 24.69
C ALA A 562 22.44 22.59 24.40
N SER A 563 23.32 22.86 25.37
CA SER A 563 24.75 22.53 25.27
C SER A 563 25.00 21.03 25.12
N ASP A 564 24.20 20.20 25.79
CA ASP A 564 24.31 18.74 25.75
C ASP A 564 23.88 18.20 24.39
N GLY A 565 22.77 18.72 23.85
CA GLY A 565 22.33 18.40 22.49
C GLY A 565 23.36 18.76 21.43
N ILE A 566 23.96 19.96 21.52
CA ILE A 566 25.01 20.39 20.60
C ILE A 566 26.25 19.50 20.72
N ALA A 567 26.71 19.22 21.94
CA ALA A 567 27.87 18.35 22.16
C ALA A 567 27.62 16.93 21.62
N CYS A 568 26.39 16.42 21.80
CA CYS A 568 25.96 15.14 21.26
C CYS A 568 25.99 15.12 19.73
N ALA A 569 25.43 16.14 19.07
CA ALA A 569 25.41 16.24 17.62
C ALA A 569 26.82 16.25 17.02
N VAL A 570 27.76 16.97 17.67
CA VAL A 570 29.18 17.01 17.28
C VAL A 570 29.84 15.64 17.48
N ASP A 571 29.59 14.96 18.60
CA ASP A 571 30.13 13.62 18.85
C ASP A 571 29.64 12.61 17.81
N ILE A 572 28.36 12.65 17.43
CA ILE A 572 27.79 11.81 16.36
C ILE A 572 28.55 12.00 15.05
N GLN A 573 28.71 13.26 14.58
CA GLN A 573 29.43 13.51 13.33
C GLN A 573 30.88 13.02 13.40
N ARG A 574 31.57 13.22 14.53
CA ARG A 574 32.96 12.78 14.73
C ARG A 574 33.09 11.26 14.75
N ARG A 575 32.16 10.54 15.38
CA ARG A 575 32.13 9.07 15.40
C ARG A 575 31.95 8.50 13.99
N LEU A 576 30.98 9.02 13.24
CA LEU A 576 30.72 8.60 11.87
C LEU A 576 31.91 8.92 10.95
N ALA A 577 32.51 10.11 11.09
CA ALA A 577 33.69 10.49 10.32
C ALA A 577 34.92 9.63 10.66
N ARG A 578 35.11 9.26 11.93
CA ARG A 578 36.15 8.32 12.35
C ARG A 578 35.92 6.94 11.75
N HIS A 579 34.70 6.43 11.81
CA HIS A 579 34.39 5.11 11.25
C HIS A 579 34.61 5.06 9.73
N ARG A 580 34.26 6.13 9.00
CA ARG A 580 34.62 6.25 7.57
C ARG A 580 36.13 6.18 7.32
N ARG A 581 36.95 6.78 8.18
CA ARG A 581 38.42 6.73 8.05
C ARG A 581 39.01 5.36 8.38
N GLU A 582 38.47 4.68 9.38
CA GLU A 582 39.01 3.43 9.91
C GLU A 582 38.48 2.18 9.17
N HIS A 583 37.23 2.23 8.70
CA HIS A 583 36.51 1.08 8.14
C HIS A 583 35.96 1.33 6.72
N GLY A 584 36.23 2.49 6.13
CA GLY A 584 35.92 2.81 4.74
C GLY A 584 34.51 3.34 4.48
N PHE A 585 33.53 3.00 5.32
CA PHE A 585 32.13 3.42 5.12
C PHE A 585 31.40 3.70 6.42
N ALA A 586 30.60 4.77 6.44
CA ALA A 586 29.52 5.00 7.39
C ALA A 586 28.49 5.92 6.72
N PRO A 587 27.17 5.71 6.95
CA PRO A 587 26.13 6.57 6.41
C PRO A 587 26.35 8.04 6.79
N TRP A 588 25.89 8.93 5.90
CA TRP A 588 25.93 10.36 6.16
C TRP A 588 24.68 10.75 6.93
N VAL A 589 24.85 11.48 8.02
CA VAL A 589 23.74 11.88 8.88
C VAL A 589 23.58 13.40 8.82
N ARG A 590 22.34 13.85 8.75
CA ARG A 590 21.94 15.24 8.95
C ARG A 590 21.34 15.40 10.35
N ILE A 591 21.61 16.52 11.01
CA ILE A 591 21.17 16.75 12.40
C ILE A 591 20.56 18.14 12.52
N GLY A 592 19.42 18.25 13.18
CA GLY A 592 18.79 19.53 13.53
C GLY A 592 18.42 19.60 15.00
N LEU A 593 18.63 20.76 15.62
CA LEU A 593 18.25 21.03 17.01
C LEU A 593 17.40 22.29 17.13
N HIS A 594 16.37 22.20 17.97
CA HIS A 594 15.53 23.34 18.33
C HIS A 594 15.14 23.29 19.82
N THR A 595 15.24 24.44 20.49
CA THR A 595 14.91 24.60 21.90
C THR A 595 13.56 25.28 22.01
N ALA A 596 12.60 24.61 22.62
CA ALA A 596 11.24 25.13 22.74
C ALA A 596 10.51 24.54 23.94
N GLU A 597 9.43 25.21 24.31
CA GLU A 597 8.43 24.63 25.20
C GLU A 597 7.69 23.49 24.48
N ALA A 598 7.53 22.38 25.19
CA ALA A 598 6.66 21.29 24.78
C ALA A 598 5.86 20.78 25.96
N THR A 599 4.76 20.11 25.65
CA THR A 599 3.99 19.36 26.63
C THR A 599 4.63 17.99 26.81
N ARG A 600 5.16 17.71 28.00
CA ARG A 600 5.69 16.40 28.35
C ARG A 600 4.59 15.50 28.86
N ARG A 601 4.49 14.29 28.30
CA ARG A 601 3.62 13.21 28.76
C ARG A 601 4.46 11.93 28.89
N GLY A 602 4.89 11.63 30.12
CA GLY A 602 5.83 10.54 30.37
C GLY A 602 7.20 10.79 29.74
N ARG A 603 7.59 9.93 28.78
CA ARG A 603 8.83 10.05 27.98
C ARG A 603 8.65 10.78 26.64
N ASN A 604 7.41 11.07 26.25
CA ASN A 604 7.07 11.71 24.98
C ASN A 604 6.91 13.23 25.12
N PHE A 605 7.15 13.94 24.02
CA PHE A 605 6.99 15.38 23.90
C PHE A 605 6.05 15.71 22.74
N ALA A 606 5.12 16.64 22.96
CA ALA A 606 4.18 17.10 21.94
C ALA A 606 4.06 18.63 21.95
N GLY A 607 3.83 19.20 20.78
CA GLY A 607 3.63 20.65 20.60
C GLY A 607 4.39 21.19 19.39
N GLN A 608 4.10 22.46 19.07
CA GLN A 608 4.67 23.14 17.90
C GLN A 608 6.21 23.10 17.86
N GLY A 609 6.88 23.19 19.02
CA GLY A 609 8.34 23.12 19.12
C GLY A 609 8.94 21.79 18.62
N VAL A 610 8.24 20.67 18.80
CA VAL A 610 8.73 19.36 18.30
C VAL A 610 8.65 19.31 16.78
N HIS A 611 7.58 19.86 16.19
CA HIS A 611 7.44 19.93 14.73
C HIS A 611 8.48 20.86 14.10
N VAL A 612 8.79 22.00 14.73
CA VAL A 612 9.86 22.90 14.29
C VAL A 612 11.21 22.17 14.34
N ALA A 613 11.51 21.45 15.44
CA ALA A 613 12.75 20.68 15.57
C ALA A 613 12.93 19.63 14.46
N ALA A 614 11.88 18.86 14.16
CA ALA A 614 11.91 17.87 13.09
C ALA A 614 12.21 18.50 11.72
N ARG A 615 11.62 19.67 11.46
CA ARG A 615 11.79 20.39 10.20
C ARG A 615 13.15 21.08 10.09
N VAL A 616 13.71 21.58 11.19
CA VAL A 616 15.13 22.02 11.24
C VAL A 616 16.05 20.85 10.91
N GLY A 617 15.77 19.65 11.41
CA GLY A 617 16.51 18.43 11.04
C GLY A 617 16.39 18.08 9.56
N SER A 618 15.18 18.15 8.98
CA SER A 618 14.99 17.91 7.54
C SER A 618 15.68 18.94 6.64
N ALA A 619 15.83 20.19 7.11
CA ALA A 619 16.50 21.26 6.37
C ALA A 619 18.04 21.16 6.42
N ALA A 620 18.60 20.30 7.27
CA ALA A 620 20.03 20.07 7.35
C ALA A 620 20.51 19.24 6.15
N GLY A 621 21.63 19.67 5.57
CA GLY A 621 22.34 18.96 4.53
C GLY A 621 23.19 17.80 5.06
N ARG A 622 23.92 17.16 4.14
CA ARG A 622 24.86 16.08 4.44
C ARG A 622 25.93 16.53 5.44
N GLU A 623 26.09 15.79 6.53
CA GLU A 623 26.98 16.11 7.67
C GLU A 623 26.71 17.46 8.33
N GLU A 624 25.59 18.10 8.03
CA GLU A 624 25.28 19.41 8.59
C GLU A 624 24.60 19.24 9.96
N ILE A 625 25.00 20.09 10.92
CA ILE A 625 24.32 20.27 12.20
C ILE A 625 23.69 21.66 12.16
N LEU A 626 22.37 21.72 12.12
CA LEU A 626 21.63 22.99 12.22
C LEU A 626 21.07 23.19 13.61
N VAL A 627 21.19 24.41 14.11
CA VAL A 627 20.57 24.83 15.36
C VAL A 627 19.73 26.07 15.14
N SER A 628 18.56 26.15 15.75
CA SER A 628 17.78 27.38 15.75
C SER A 628 18.46 28.48 16.58
N THR A 629 18.10 29.74 16.34
CA THR A 629 18.58 30.89 17.13
C THR A 629 18.32 30.70 18.63
N GLU A 630 17.17 30.15 19.02
CA GLU A 630 16.82 29.86 20.42
C GLU A 630 17.78 28.83 21.03
N THR A 631 18.18 27.82 20.24
CA THR A 631 19.12 26.78 20.70
C THR A 631 20.52 27.35 20.87
N ALA A 632 20.98 28.16 19.91
CA ALA A 632 22.28 28.83 20.00
C ALA A 632 22.34 29.79 21.20
N ALA A 633 21.24 30.52 21.47
CA ALA A 633 21.14 31.40 22.62
C ALA A 633 21.09 30.62 23.95
N ALA A 634 20.31 29.54 24.02
CA ALA A 634 20.19 28.69 25.21
C ALA A 634 21.48 27.96 25.56
N ALA A 635 22.36 27.72 24.59
CA ALA A 635 23.65 27.06 24.76
C ALA A 635 24.84 28.03 24.94
N ALA A 636 24.60 29.35 24.99
CA ALA A 636 25.68 30.33 24.99
C ALA A 636 26.54 30.30 26.29
N PRO A 637 27.88 30.35 26.19
CA PRO A 637 28.68 30.37 24.95
C PRO A 637 28.77 28.99 24.30
N VAL A 638 28.51 28.92 22.98
CA VAL A 638 28.68 27.70 22.18
C VAL A 638 30.18 27.53 21.88
N PRO A 639 30.81 26.40 22.23
CA PRO A 639 32.25 26.19 22.09
C PRO A 639 32.70 25.88 20.65
N TYR A 640 31.80 26.03 19.67
CA TYR A 640 32.01 25.71 18.25
C TYR A 640 31.69 26.94 17.39
N PRO A 641 32.43 27.20 16.31
CA PRO A 641 32.08 28.27 15.37
C PRO A 641 30.67 28.07 14.79
N LEU A 642 29.91 29.15 14.74
CA LEU A 642 28.58 29.17 14.14
C LEU A 642 28.64 29.88 12.80
N GLY A 643 28.11 29.26 11.75
CA GLY A 643 27.98 29.86 10.43
C GLY A 643 27.04 31.09 10.42
N GLU A 644 26.99 31.79 9.30
CA GLU A 644 26.06 32.92 9.13
C GLU A 644 24.60 32.46 9.34
N PRO A 645 23.76 33.27 10.00
CA PRO A 645 22.32 32.98 10.11
C PRO A 645 21.67 32.83 8.73
N ARG A 646 20.83 31.81 8.60
CA ARG A 646 19.98 31.61 7.43
C ARG A 646 18.53 31.41 7.85
N ALA A 647 17.61 32.10 7.18
CA ALA A 647 16.18 31.85 7.32
C ALA A 647 15.80 30.63 6.49
N VAL A 648 15.07 29.68 7.09
CA VAL A 648 14.51 28.51 6.40
C VAL A 648 13.00 28.53 6.47
N ASP A 649 12.36 28.45 5.30
CA ASP A 649 10.91 28.29 5.19
C ASP A 649 10.54 26.82 5.48
N LEU A 650 9.83 26.58 6.57
CA LEU A 650 9.46 25.25 7.01
C LEU A 650 7.98 24.97 6.70
N LYS A 651 7.69 23.89 5.98
CA LYS A 651 6.33 23.48 5.61
C LYS A 651 5.40 23.44 6.84
N GLY A 652 4.34 24.25 6.82
CA GLY A 652 3.34 24.32 7.89
C GLY A 652 3.66 25.30 9.04
N ILE A 653 4.81 25.98 8.98
CA ILE A 653 5.16 27.07 9.89
C ILE A 653 4.96 28.40 9.14
N ARG A 654 4.21 29.33 9.73
CA ARG A 654 3.82 30.59 9.06
C ARG A 654 4.98 31.57 8.91
N GLU A 655 5.97 31.51 9.80
CA GLU A 655 7.11 32.42 9.83
C GLU A 655 8.41 31.64 9.56
N PRO A 656 9.34 32.17 8.76
CA PRO A 656 10.65 31.56 8.54
C PRO A 656 11.40 31.38 9.88
N VAL A 657 12.05 30.24 10.06
CA VAL A 657 12.86 29.96 11.25
C VAL A 657 14.31 30.30 10.96
N GLU A 658 14.95 31.11 11.79
CA GLU A 658 16.39 31.38 11.68
C GLU A 658 17.20 30.23 12.28
N VAL A 659 18.14 29.71 11.49
CA VAL A 659 19.04 28.63 11.88
C VAL A 659 20.49 28.98 11.57
N ARG A 660 21.42 28.36 12.29
CA ARG A 660 22.87 28.47 12.09
C ARG A 660 23.47 27.07 12.00
N ALA A 661 24.45 26.91 11.13
CA ALA A 661 25.23 25.68 11.06
C ALA A 661 26.33 25.67 12.13
N ILE A 662 26.54 24.54 12.79
CA ILE A 662 27.68 24.32 13.69
C ILE A 662 28.85 23.76 12.90
N ASP A 663 30.00 24.42 12.99
CA ASP A 663 31.26 23.87 12.49
C ASP A 663 31.83 22.87 13.51
N TRP A 664 31.67 21.58 13.22
CA TRP A 664 32.01 20.47 14.11
C TRP A 664 33.39 19.85 13.84
N ARG A 665 34.02 20.25 12.74
CA ARG A 665 35.22 19.60 12.19
C ARG A 665 36.49 19.90 12.97
#